data_AF-A0A828P8R4-F1
#
_entry.id   AF-A0A828P8R4-F1
#
_cell.length_a   1.000
_cell.length_b   1.000
_cell.length_c   1.000
_cell.angle_alpha   90.00
_cell.angle_beta   90.00
_cell.angle_gamma   90.00
#
_symmetry.space_group_name_H-M   'P 1'
#
loop_
_entity.id
_entity.type
_entity.pdbx_description
1 polymer ?
#
loop_
_entity_poly.entity_id
_entity_poly.type
_entity_poly.pdbx_seq_one_letter_code
_entity_poly.pdbx_strand_id
1 'polypeptide(L)'
;MPDDANKGDTVEITFEDENGDEQKVTLEKGDNGWTSSNPALIPDSQGDTATIVPDTVKDNSEVTAVARDPGGNESAPVTVTSKTDVLPTVSISVETTSLSDDAAMTALASVNGHTENVPATMEDKLDTTGLVYTVSLSAVTSTAVTVKVTLKDGMGYADVSDYSVVDGAQHSGKISLYGDTGQVSYDGKSIVTVVIPAGSERVSFIVDPVLEANQDAFVAEGMERVVATITETSENVTVAADIVDNSGISATGVIYDGNAVALTNLDGDLTLKYALSTSKAPNDQGYTVGVTTEPYDPMLTTDYSDIVYLGYYQSGKETRTYSNLANSSDGGPDNSKADGNASISTVDLGKGDDIISIRGNLYTSTRVYGGEGKDVISVGGMNEAMRVLYDNSYIFAEAGDDTVVIERTGAHNAGKIYLGSGSDKYTQGDADNKNNTELTGTLDLGSGMKSTSNMPEEYLSVYQDGTDTSLGNDTNIDAESDTNTVEIYGSVSGTISGGYGIDNITITKNLTGSVSTGDNTDTLTVNSVYGGATVNMGAGDDTVIVHDALYNATISMGDGDDTLDLTTASLGKSATTTSVRAGENDDVIKLGDISTLSTGKTEIDAGAGDDVIVLTKDYDSGKGLNQGYINGGDGSDTLVLSGNITVRLTSGKYLSEEGITNIEKIDMTTGKDLMPEDAPQTVKLSVSDVIGMNESTTLYISGDASDKVDLGSDDTKSLGGFTKQAQTTTSLALDGTEHTYTLYSSDSGAQVYIDDNIVNANGVI
;
A
#
# COMPACT_ATOMS: atom_id res chain seq x y z
N MET A 1 9.58 -67.39 41.29
CA MET A 1 10.01 -68.73 41.76
C MET A 1 8.78 -69.58 42.04
N PRO A 2 8.86 -70.91 42.18
CA PRO A 2 7.71 -71.73 42.53
C PRO A 2 7.17 -71.35 43.92
N ASP A 3 5.84 -71.18 44.04
CA ASP A 3 5.18 -70.74 45.27
C ASP A 3 5.18 -71.80 46.38
N ASP A 4 5.36 -73.08 46.02
CA ASP A 4 5.40 -74.23 46.91
C ASP A 4 6.81 -74.83 47.09
N ALA A 5 7.86 -74.05 46.80
CA ALA A 5 9.24 -74.50 46.86
C ALA A 5 9.70 -74.90 48.27
N ASN A 6 10.24 -76.11 48.40
CA ASN A 6 10.84 -76.67 49.60
C ASN A 6 12.37 -76.60 49.57
N LYS A 7 13.00 -76.76 50.74
CA LYS A 7 14.46 -76.81 50.83
C LYS A 7 15.03 -77.93 49.94
N GLY A 8 15.98 -77.58 49.09
CA GLY A 8 16.61 -78.46 48.11
C GLY A 8 15.95 -78.44 46.74
N ASP A 9 14.82 -77.74 46.56
CA ASP A 9 14.26 -77.48 45.24
C ASP A 9 15.20 -76.55 44.46
N THR A 10 15.30 -76.74 43.16
CA THR A 10 16.16 -75.96 42.27
C THR A 10 15.35 -75.31 41.16
N VAL A 11 15.79 -74.15 40.68
CA VAL A 11 15.30 -73.52 39.44
C VAL A 11 16.49 -73.29 38.54
N GLU A 12 16.52 -73.99 37.41
CA GLU A 12 17.52 -73.80 36.37
C GLU A 12 17.01 -72.75 35.38
N ILE A 13 17.79 -71.70 35.19
CA ILE A 13 17.51 -70.59 34.30
C ILE A 13 18.56 -70.61 33.18
N THR A 14 18.11 -70.72 31.94
CA THR A 14 18.95 -70.74 30.74
C THR A 14 18.61 -69.54 29.87
N PHE A 15 19.63 -68.80 29.42
CA PHE A 15 19.49 -67.65 28.52
C PHE A 15 20.76 -67.47 27.68
N GLU A 16 20.70 -66.70 26.60
CA GLU A 16 21.87 -66.34 25.79
C GLU A 16 22.41 -64.98 26.27
N ASP A 17 23.71 -64.86 26.51
CA ASP A 17 24.33 -63.58 26.85
C ASP A 17 24.61 -62.70 25.63
N GLU A 18 24.98 -61.44 25.84
CA GLU A 18 25.27 -60.46 24.77
C GLU A 18 26.31 -60.92 23.73
N ASN A 19 27.18 -61.87 24.06
CA ASN A 19 28.17 -62.42 23.12
C ASN A 19 27.61 -63.59 22.30
N GLY A 20 26.40 -64.05 22.60
CA GLY A 20 25.74 -65.18 21.98
C GLY A 20 26.02 -66.52 22.67
N ASP A 21 26.62 -66.51 23.87
CA ASP A 21 26.95 -67.73 24.60
C ASP A 21 25.78 -68.15 25.52
N GLU A 22 25.43 -69.44 25.53
CA GLU A 22 24.38 -69.98 26.41
C GLU A 22 24.87 -69.97 27.87
N GLN A 23 24.15 -69.24 28.71
CA GLN A 23 24.33 -69.20 30.15
C GLN A 23 23.30 -70.08 30.83
N LYS A 24 23.76 -70.89 31.79
CA LYS A 24 22.92 -71.72 32.65
C LYS A 24 23.21 -71.42 34.11
N VAL A 25 22.21 -70.91 34.83
CA VAL A 25 22.30 -70.53 36.24
C VAL A 25 21.25 -71.32 37.03
N THR A 26 21.69 -72.03 38.07
CA THR A 26 20.80 -72.78 38.96
C THR A 26 20.65 -72.05 40.29
N LEU A 27 19.41 -71.82 40.70
CA LEU A 27 19.06 -71.31 42.02
C LEU A 27 18.58 -72.47 42.90
N GLU A 28 19.19 -72.68 44.06
CA GLU A 28 18.78 -73.72 45.03
C GLU A 28 18.10 -73.10 46.24
N LYS A 29 16.94 -73.64 46.63
CA LYS A 29 16.18 -73.20 47.81
C LYS A 29 16.83 -73.69 49.10
N GLY A 30 17.40 -72.77 49.87
CA GLY A 30 17.92 -73.00 51.22
C GLY A 30 16.92 -72.62 52.32
N ASP A 31 17.40 -72.65 53.58
CA ASP A 31 16.58 -72.28 54.76
C ASP A 31 16.17 -70.80 54.79
N ASN A 32 16.96 -69.93 54.15
CA ASN A 32 16.82 -68.48 54.23
C ASN A 32 16.55 -67.81 52.87
N GLY A 33 16.37 -68.55 51.78
CA GLY A 33 16.24 -67.96 50.44
C GLY A 33 16.73 -68.88 49.33
N TRP A 34 17.00 -68.31 48.16
CA TRP A 34 17.57 -68.96 46.99
C TRP A 34 19.06 -68.58 46.85
N THR A 35 19.92 -69.59 46.73
CA THR A 35 21.36 -69.41 46.48
C THR A 35 21.67 -69.72 45.02
N SER A 36 22.41 -68.83 44.35
CA SER A 36 22.74 -68.92 42.93
C SER A 36 24.06 -69.62 42.68
N SER A 37 24.10 -70.46 41.64
CA SER A 37 25.33 -71.06 41.13
C SER A 37 26.26 -70.02 40.46
N ASN A 38 25.72 -68.87 40.04
CA ASN A 38 26.49 -67.74 39.52
C ASN A 38 25.90 -66.39 39.97
N PRO A 39 26.27 -65.92 41.18
CA PRO A 39 25.77 -64.66 41.75
C PRO A 39 26.07 -63.39 40.95
N ALA A 40 27.01 -63.44 39.99
CA ALA A 40 27.34 -62.31 39.14
C ALA A 40 26.32 -62.07 38.01
N LEU A 41 25.62 -63.12 37.56
CA LEU A 41 24.57 -63.04 36.55
C LEU A 41 23.17 -63.00 37.17
N ILE A 42 22.95 -63.80 38.22
CA ILE A 42 21.69 -63.81 39.00
C ILE A 42 22.08 -63.83 40.49
N PRO A 43 21.96 -62.72 41.22
CA PRO A 43 22.30 -62.67 42.64
C PRO A 43 21.44 -63.59 43.52
N ASP A 44 21.98 -63.94 44.69
CA ASP A 44 21.21 -64.64 45.73
C ASP A 44 19.96 -63.83 46.12
N SER A 45 18.83 -64.50 46.34
CA SER A 45 17.56 -63.86 46.70
C SER A 45 17.01 -64.38 48.01
N GLN A 46 16.48 -63.49 48.85
CA GLN A 46 15.80 -63.87 50.10
C GLN A 46 14.26 -63.96 49.93
N GLY A 47 13.74 -63.66 48.75
CA GLY A 47 12.30 -63.67 48.42
C GLY A 47 11.96 -64.62 47.28
N ASP A 48 10.73 -64.54 46.78
CA ASP A 48 10.22 -65.42 45.71
C ASP A 48 10.49 -64.91 44.29
N THR A 49 11.35 -63.89 44.18
CA THR A 49 11.80 -63.25 42.94
C THR A 49 13.32 -63.23 42.86
N ALA A 50 13.91 -63.54 41.71
CA ALA A 50 15.32 -63.26 41.41
C ALA A 50 15.40 -62.47 40.10
N THR A 51 16.43 -61.65 39.97
CA THR A 51 16.61 -60.72 38.86
C THR A 51 17.93 -61.04 38.16
N ILE A 52 17.90 -61.20 36.85
CA ILE A 52 19.10 -61.27 36.03
C ILE A 52 19.70 -59.86 35.95
N VAL A 53 21.02 -59.73 36.04
CA VAL A 53 21.69 -58.42 35.97
C VAL A 53 21.36 -57.73 34.62
N PRO A 54 21.05 -56.41 34.61
CA PRO A 54 20.80 -55.69 33.36
C PRO A 54 21.94 -55.82 32.34
N ASP A 55 21.62 -55.74 31.04
CA ASP A 55 22.57 -55.76 29.91
C ASP A 55 23.46 -57.01 29.85
N THR A 56 22.93 -58.15 30.32
CA THR A 56 23.62 -59.45 30.27
C THR A 56 22.88 -60.52 29.48
N VAL A 57 21.70 -60.21 28.96
CA VAL A 57 20.85 -61.14 28.21
C VAL A 57 20.65 -60.57 26.82
N LYS A 58 21.11 -61.29 25.80
CA LYS A 58 20.99 -60.87 24.41
C LYS A 58 19.54 -60.57 24.04
N ASP A 59 19.35 -59.49 23.30
CA ASP A 59 18.06 -59.08 22.74
C ASP A 59 17.40 -60.18 21.89
N ASN A 60 16.06 -60.29 21.99
CA ASN A 60 15.22 -61.29 21.31
C ASN A 60 15.61 -62.76 21.58
N SER A 61 16.39 -63.04 22.62
CA SER A 61 16.72 -64.41 23.02
C SER A 61 15.71 -64.94 24.05
N GLU A 62 15.56 -66.25 24.12
CA GLU A 62 14.68 -66.90 25.10
C GLU A 62 15.37 -67.03 26.46
N VAL A 63 14.68 -66.61 27.51
CA VAL A 63 15.00 -66.92 28.90
C VAL A 63 14.05 -68.02 29.36
N THR A 64 14.59 -69.20 29.64
CA THR A 64 13.81 -70.36 30.06
C THR A 64 14.12 -70.74 31.51
N ALA A 65 13.09 -70.98 32.31
CA ALA A 65 13.21 -71.45 33.68
C ALA A 65 12.51 -72.80 33.89
N VAL A 66 13.20 -73.75 34.53
CA VAL A 66 12.67 -75.07 34.90
C VAL A 66 12.92 -75.32 36.38
N ALA A 67 11.86 -75.57 37.14
CA ALA A 67 11.97 -75.96 38.54
C ALA A 67 12.11 -77.48 38.67
N ARG A 68 12.90 -77.95 39.64
CA ARG A 68 13.10 -79.37 39.94
C ARG A 68 13.14 -79.61 41.44
N ASP A 69 12.39 -80.60 41.92
CA ASP A 69 12.43 -81.04 43.32
C ASP A 69 13.60 -82.01 43.59
N PRO A 70 13.98 -82.28 44.86
CA PRO A 70 14.99 -83.29 45.21
C PRO A 70 14.65 -84.71 44.75
N GLY A 71 13.38 -85.00 44.44
CA GLY A 71 12.90 -86.26 43.89
C GLY A 71 13.17 -86.40 42.38
N GLY A 72 13.62 -85.33 41.72
CA GLY A 72 13.92 -85.28 40.30
C GLY A 72 12.71 -84.96 39.41
N ASN A 73 11.56 -84.61 39.98
CA ASN A 73 10.40 -84.16 39.20
C ASN A 73 10.65 -82.75 38.67
N GLU A 74 10.39 -82.52 37.38
CA GLU A 74 10.56 -81.23 36.72
C GLU A 74 9.21 -80.55 36.48
N SER A 75 9.18 -79.22 36.61
CA SER A 75 8.07 -78.42 36.11
C SER A 75 8.05 -78.41 34.59
N ALA A 76 6.92 -78.02 34.00
CA ALA A 76 6.95 -77.55 32.62
C ALA A 76 7.92 -76.33 32.52
N PRO A 77 8.71 -76.21 31.45
CA PRO A 77 9.53 -75.03 31.22
C PRO A 77 8.64 -73.78 31.07
N VAL A 78 9.06 -72.69 31.69
CA VAL A 78 8.49 -71.36 31.47
C VAL A 78 9.50 -70.57 30.66
N THR A 79 9.10 -70.09 29.50
CA THR A 79 9.95 -69.34 28.59
C THR A 79 9.38 -67.94 28.36
N VAL A 80 10.25 -66.94 28.43
CA VAL A 80 9.94 -65.56 28.05
C VAL A 80 11.03 -65.05 27.12
N THR A 81 10.67 -64.24 26.13
CA THR A 81 11.64 -63.61 25.22
C THR A 81 12.13 -62.31 25.85
N SER A 82 13.44 -62.07 25.84
CA SER A 82 14.03 -60.78 26.23
C SER A 82 13.51 -59.68 25.31
N LYS A 83 13.41 -58.45 25.83
CA LYS A 83 13.01 -57.29 25.03
C LYS A 83 14.23 -56.77 24.26
N THR A 84 14.00 -56.11 23.15
CA THR A 84 15.04 -55.35 22.44
C THR A 84 15.29 -54.01 23.10
N ASP A 85 16.51 -53.50 22.94
CA ASP A 85 16.79 -52.08 23.17
C ASP A 85 15.90 -51.21 22.28
N VAL A 86 15.33 -50.17 22.88
CA VAL A 86 14.60 -49.12 22.15
C VAL A 86 15.61 -48.06 21.76
N LEU A 87 16.11 -48.14 20.54
CA LEU A 87 17.04 -47.15 20.01
C LEU A 87 16.38 -45.76 19.96
N PRO A 88 17.12 -44.67 20.22
CA PRO A 88 16.62 -43.32 20.00
C PRO A 88 16.16 -43.16 18.54
N THR A 89 15.09 -42.41 18.36
CA THR A 89 14.61 -42.05 17.02
C THR A 89 15.24 -40.74 16.58
N VAL A 90 15.62 -40.65 15.31
CA VAL A 90 16.03 -39.40 14.67
C VAL A 90 14.90 -38.83 13.82
N SER A 91 14.75 -37.50 13.88
CA SER A 91 13.81 -36.74 13.06
C SER A 91 14.48 -35.50 12.48
N ILE A 92 13.88 -34.95 11.43
CA ILE A 92 14.21 -33.64 10.86
C ILE A 92 12.99 -32.72 10.97
N SER A 93 13.23 -31.45 11.26
CA SER A 93 12.26 -30.35 11.20
C SER A 93 12.86 -29.17 10.45
N VAL A 94 12.04 -28.19 10.10
CA VAL A 94 12.48 -26.96 9.43
C VAL A 94 11.85 -25.75 10.10
N GLU A 95 12.63 -24.67 10.19
CA GLU A 95 12.24 -23.32 10.59
C GLU A 95 12.81 -22.33 9.55
N THR A 96 12.46 -21.05 9.65
CA THR A 96 13.04 -19.98 8.81
C THR A 96 13.65 -18.89 9.68
N THR A 97 14.73 -18.27 9.20
CA THR A 97 15.27 -17.03 9.75
C THR A 97 14.79 -15.80 9.00
N SER A 98 14.06 -15.99 7.91
CA SER A 98 13.52 -14.93 7.06
C SER A 98 12.24 -14.37 7.68
N LEU A 99 12.19 -13.04 7.80
CA LEU A 99 11.09 -12.32 8.42
C LEU A 99 10.47 -11.34 7.43
N SER A 100 9.15 -11.21 7.48
CA SER A 100 8.39 -10.08 6.94
C SER A 100 7.58 -9.46 8.08
N ASP A 101 7.67 -8.15 8.28
CA ASP A 101 7.05 -7.44 9.41
C ASP A 101 7.27 -8.10 10.77
N ASP A 102 8.52 -8.49 11.04
CA ASP A 102 8.95 -9.21 12.25
C ASP A 102 8.29 -10.60 12.45
N ALA A 103 7.52 -11.09 11.48
CA ALA A 103 6.91 -12.41 11.45
C ALA A 103 7.67 -13.38 10.55
N ALA A 104 7.76 -14.65 10.96
CA ALA A 104 8.41 -15.69 10.16
C ALA A 104 7.70 -15.89 8.82
N MET A 105 8.47 -15.91 7.73
CA MET A 105 7.92 -16.16 6.41
C MET A 105 7.40 -17.59 6.28
N THR A 106 6.28 -17.75 5.57
CA THR A 106 5.62 -19.04 5.35
C THR A 106 5.03 -19.14 3.96
N ALA A 107 4.89 -20.36 3.46
CA ALA A 107 4.28 -20.65 2.17
C ALA A 107 3.35 -21.86 2.25
N LEU A 108 2.35 -21.91 1.37
CA LEU A 108 1.55 -23.12 1.19
C LEU A 108 2.32 -24.15 0.37
N ALA A 109 2.53 -25.34 0.95
CA ALA A 109 3.18 -26.45 0.27
C ALA A 109 2.48 -27.78 0.57
N SER A 110 2.71 -28.79 -0.28
CA SER A 110 2.21 -30.14 -0.01
C SER A 110 3.12 -30.89 0.96
N VAL A 111 2.59 -31.23 2.13
CA VAL A 111 3.20 -32.09 3.14
C VAL A 111 2.33 -33.35 3.25
N ASN A 112 2.92 -34.52 2.98
CA ASN A 112 2.22 -35.81 3.05
C ASN A 112 0.90 -35.90 2.26
N GLY A 113 0.81 -35.22 1.10
CA GLY A 113 -0.39 -35.24 0.25
C GLY A 113 -1.51 -34.29 0.69
N HIS A 114 -1.24 -33.40 1.66
CA HIS A 114 -2.15 -32.33 2.07
C HIS A 114 -1.44 -30.98 1.99
N THR A 115 -2.19 -29.89 1.77
CA THR A 115 -1.63 -28.54 1.76
C THR A 115 -1.49 -28.05 3.20
N GLU A 116 -0.30 -27.60 3.57
CA GLU A 116 0.04 -27.07 4.89
C GLU A 116 0.86 -25.78 4.73
N ASN A 117 0.82 -24.93 5.75
CA ASN A 117 1.68 -23.75 5.81
C ASN A 117 3.06 -24.18 6.34
N VAL A 118 4.11 -23.98 5.54
CA VAL A 118 5.49 -24.39 5.85
C VAL A 118 6.41 -23.18 5.93
N PRO A 119 7.56 -23.26 6.63
CA PRO A 119 8.55 -22.19 6.62
C PRO A 119 9.04 -21.88 5.21
N ALA A 120 9.18 -20.59 4.93
CA ALA A 120 9.65 -20.09 3.64
C ALA A 120 10.82 -19.12 3.81
N THR A 121 11.58 -18.94 2.75
CA THR A 121 12.63 -17.92 2.64
C THR A 121 12.57 -17.29 1.26
N MET A 122 13.07 -16.07 1.12
CA MET A 122 13.29 -15.44 -0.18
C MET A 122 14.75 -15.61 -0.61
N GLU A 123 14.97 -15.70 -1.91
CA GLU A 123 16.27 -15.44 -2.49
C GLU A 123 16.62 -13.97 -2.37
N ASP A 124 17.66 -13.67 -1.60
CA ASP A 124 18.04 -12.30 -1.34
C ASP A 124 19.57 -12.14 -1.33
N LYS A 125 20.03 -11.03 -0.75
CA LYS A 125 21.46 -10.70 -0.62
C LYS A 125 21.95 -10.76 0.84
N LEU A 126 21.08 -11.15 1.76
CA LEU A 126 21.32 -11.21 3.20
C LEU A 126 21.87 -12.61 3.52
N ASP A 127 23.02 -12.68 4.16
CA ASP A 127 23.63 -13.96 4.58
C ASP A 127 23.09 -14.47 5.94
N THR A 128 21.94 -13.93 6.36
CA THR A 128 21.30 -14.22 7.65
C THR A 128 19.90 -14.84 7.51
N THR A 129 19.33 -14.78 6.32
CA THR A 129 18.02 -15.35 5.96
C THR A 129 18.21 -16.77 5.42
N GLY A 130 17.16 -17.59 5.44
CA GLY A 130 17.23 -18.97 4.98
C GLY A 130 16.40 -19.96 5.80
N LEU A 131 16.37 -21.20 5.31
CA LEU A 131 15.68 -22.31 5.96
C LEU A 131 16.62 -23.06 6.89
N VAL A 132 16.26 -23.16 8.17
CA VAL A 132 17.04 -23.88 9.18
C VAL A 132 16.45 -25.26 9.39
N TYR A 133 17.17 -26.28 8.93
CA TYR A 133 16.82 -27.68 9.15
C TYR A 133 17.52 -28.21 10.39
N THR A 134 16.74 -28.75 11.32
CA THR A 134 17.25 -29.31 12.58
C THR A 134 17.09 -30.82 12.59
N VAL A 135 18.20 -31.55 12.70
CA VAL A 135 18.20 -33.00 12.90
C VAL A 135 18.28 -33.28 14.40
N SER A 136 17.27 -33.95 14.94
CA SER A 136 17.08 -34.16 16.39
C SER A 136 16.99 -35.63 16.77
N LEU A 137 17.46 -35.97 17.97
CA LEU A 137 17.34 -37.29 18.60
C LEU A 137 16.30 -37.25 19.71
N SER A 138 15.50 -38.32 19.85
CA SER A 138 14.56 -38.46 20.97
C SER A 138 15.26 -38.66 22.33
N ALA A 139 16.53 -39.05 22.32
CA ALA A 139 17.40 -39.15 23.49
C ALA A 139 18.87 -39.10 23.04
N VAL A 140 19.74 -38.51 23.88
CA VAL A 140 21.18 -38.47 23.63
C VAL A 140 21.80 -39.86 23.53
N THR A 141 22.79 -40.01 22.67
CA THR A 141 23.59 -41.24 22.52
C THR A 141 24.99 -41.07 23.12
N SER A 142 25.58 -42.19 23.56
CA SER A 142 26.95 -42.23 24.09
C SER A 142 28.04 -42.17 23.00
N THR A 143 27.66 -42.41 21.74
CA THR A 143 28.49 -42.28 20.54
C THR A 143 27.89 -41.26 19.58
N ALA A 144 28.72 -40.63 18.74
CA ALA A 144 28.22 -39.71 17.73
C ALA A 144 27.28 -40.41 16.74
N VAL A 145 26.29 -39.67 16.24
CA VAL A 145 25.32 -40.15 15.25
C VAL A 145 25.56 -39.40 13.94
N THR A 146 25.85 -40.14 12.87
CA THR A 146 25.88 -39.60 11.50
C THR A 146 24.55 -39.87 10.81
N VAL A 147 23.99 -38.83 10.21
CA VAL A 147 22.73 -38.82 9.46
C VAL A 147 23.00 -38.26 8.07
N LYS A 148 22.49 -38.91 7.03
CA LYS A 148 22.43 -38.35 5.68
C LYS A 148 21.03 -37.89 5.38
N VAL A 149 20.95 -36.63 4.98
CA VAL A 149 19.73 -35.96 4.55
C VAL A 149 19.86 -35.71 3.05
N THR A 150 18.88 -36.19 2.28
CA THR A 150 18.78 -35.95 0.84
C THR A 150 17.81 -34.80 0.59
N LEU A 151 18.28 -33.78 -0.10
CA LEU A 151 17.46 -32.72 -0.70
C LEU A 151 16.94 -33.23 -2.04
N LYS A 152 15.63 -33.18 -2.23
CA LYS A 152 14.98 -33.60 -3.47
C LYS A 152 15.28 -32.62 -4.61
N ASP A 153 15.55 -33.14 -5.81
CA ASP A 153 15.83 -32.36 -7.02
C ASP A 153 14.76 -32.58 -8.13
N GLY A 154 14.74 -31.68 -9.12
CA GLY A 154 13.87 -31.73 -10.29
C GLY A 154 12.77 -30.65 -10.32
N MET A 155 11.91 -30.66 -11.33
CA MET A 155 10.89 -29.61 -11.52
C MET A 155 10.03 -29.39 -10.25
N GLY A 156 9.94 -28.14 -9.81
CA GLY A 156 9.20 -27.71 -8.61
C GLY A 156 9.91 -28.02 -7.29
N TYR A 157 11.21 -28.30 -7.33
CA TYR A 157 12.10 -28.46 -6.19
C TYR A 157 13.41 -27.71 -6.43
N ALA A 158 14.03 -27.27 -5.34
CA ALA A 158 15.27 -26.52 -5.40
C ALA A 158 16.40 -27.38 -5.96
N ASP A 159 17.19 -26.82 -6.86
CA ASP A 159 18.31 -27.49 -7.51
C ASP A 159 19.67 -27.00 -6.97
N VAL A 160 20.76 -27.52 -7.53
CA VAL A 160 22.11 -27.16 -7.10
C VAL A 160 22.43 -25.68 -7.25
N SER A 161 21.89 -24.98 -8.26
CA SER A 161 22.12 -23.55 -8.45
C SER A 161 21.78 -22.76 -7.19
N ASP A 162 20.64 -23.08 -6.61
CA ASP A 162 19.94 -22.26 -5.62
C ASP A 162 20.70 -22.22 -4.29
N TYR A 163 21.61 -23.16 -4.03
CA TYR A 163 22.42 -23.19 -2.80
C TYR A 163 23.92 -23.43 -3.04
N SER A 164 24.40 -23.24 -4.28
CA SER A 164 25.83 -23.41 -4.63
C SER A 164 26.55 -22.10 -4.93
N VAL A 165 27.85 -22.07 -4.60
CA VAL A 165 28.71 -20.92 -4.89
C VAL A 165 29.12 -20.94 -6.36
N VAL A 166 28.59 -20.02 -7.16
CA VAL A 166 29.10 -19.76 -8.51
C VAL A 166 30.39 -18.93 -8.41
N ASP A 167 31.49 -19.42 -8.97
CA ASP A 167 32.83 -18.83 -8.84
C ASP A 167 32.89 -17.44 -9.52
N GLY A 168 32.83 -16.36 -8.72
CA GLY A 168 33.01 -14.99 -9.21
C GLY A 168 32.07 -13.95 -8.61
N ALA A 169 32.19 -13.70 -7.31
CA ALA A 169 31.77 -12.47 -6.64
C ALA A 169 30.45 -11.82 -7.10
N GLN A 170 29.32 -12.53 -7.07
CA GLN A 170 28.01 -12.04 -6.59
C GLN A 170 27.23 -13.29 -6.15
N HIS A 171 26.60 -13.26 -4.96
CA HIS A 171 25.70 -14.30 -4.40
C HIS A 171 26.39 -15.59 -3.91
N SER A 172 26.30 -15.87 -2.60
CA SER A 172 26.85 -17.11 -2.02
C SER A 172 25.87 -17.75 -1.04
N GLY A 173 24.77 -18.29 -1.56
CA GLY A 173 23.96 -19.25 -0.84
C GLY A 173 24.81 -20.45 -0.39
N LYS A 174 24.56 -20.93 0.82
CA LYS A 174 25.37 -21.96 1.50
C LYS A 174 24.49 -22.92 2.29
N ILE A 175 24.82 -24.21 2.16
CA ILE A 175 24.46 -25.20 3.17
C ILE A 175 25.57 -25.24 4.22
N SER A 176 25.26 -24.84 5.45
CA SER A 176 26.27 -24.77 6.51
C SER A 176 25.71 -25.02 7.91
N LEU A 177 26.58 -25.36 8.87
CA LEU A 177 26.22 -25.54 10.28
C LEU A 177 25.62 -24.25 10.85
N TYR A 178 24.49 -24.36 11.53
CA TYR A 178 23.77 -23.22 12.10
C TYR A 178 23.58 -23.38 13.62
N GLY A 179 24.17 -22.46 14.41
CA GLY A 179 23.94 -22.30 15.85
C GLY A 179 24.42 -23.42 16.79
N ASP A 180 24.48 -24.66 16.31
CA ASP A 180 24.71 -25.86 17.12
C ASP A 180 26.17 -26.32 17.13
N THR A 181 26.48 -27.23 18.06
CA THR A 181 27.79 -27.91 18.11
C THR A 181 27.69 -29.25 17.39
N GLY A 182 28.38 -29.38 16.26
CA GLY A 182 28.35 -30.58 15.42
C GLY A 182 29.20 -30.46 14.18
N GLN A 183 28.96 -31.32 13.19
CA GLN A 183 29.54 -31.17 11.85
C GLN A 183 28.44 -31.31 10.80
N VAL A 184 28.50 -30.44 9.80
CA VAL A 184 27.64 -30.46 8.61
C VAL A 184 28.55 -30.39 7.40
N SER A 185 28.34 -31.29 6.43
CA SER A 185 29.02 -31.24 5.14
C SER A 185 28.04 -31.50 4.01
N TYR A 186 28.11 -30.69 2.97
CA TYR A 186 27.32 -30.83 1.76
C TYR A 186 28.16 -31.40 0.62
N ASP A 187 27.60 -32.34 -0.17
CA ASP A 187 28.30 -32.97 -1.29
C ASP A 187 28.34 -32.12 -2.57
N GLY A 188 27.67 -30.95 -2.56
CA GLY A 188 27.55 -30.08 -3.73
C GLY A 188 26.53 -30.59 -4.75
N LYS A 189 25.67 -31.55 -4.37
CA LYS A 189 24.67 -32.14 -5.26
C LYS A 189 23.29 -32.32 -4.65
N SER A 190 23.17 -33.06 -3.55
CA SER A 190 21.87 -33.36 -2.93
C SER A 190 21.97 -33.91 -1.50
N ILE A 191 23.17 -34.26 -1.02
CA ILE A 191 23.34 -34.96 0.26
C ILE A 191 24.01 -34.03 1.27
N VAL A 192 23.29 -33.74 2.34
CA VAL A 192 23.80 -33.11 3.55
C VAL A 192 24.10 -34.20 4.58
N THR A 193 25.37 -34.30 5.00
CA THR A 193 25.78 -35.20 6.07
C THR A 193 25.88 -34.41 7.37
N VAL A 194 25.11 -34.83 8.37
CA VAL A 194 25.03 -34.22 9.70
C VAL A 194 25.61 -35.18 10.72
N VAL A 195 26.53 -34.70 11.56
CA VAL A 195 27.14 -35.46 12.65
C VAL A 195 26.75 -34.82 13.98
N ILE A 196 25.88 -35.49 14.71
CA ILE A 196 25.48 -35.14 16.08
C ILE A 196 26.53 -35.72 17.04
N PRO A 197 27.28 -34.89 17.79
CA PRO A 197 28.27 -35.37 18.74
C PRO A 197 27.64 -36.22 19.85
N ALA A 198 28.43 -37.13 20.43
CA ALA A 198 28.01 -37.88 21.61
C ALA A 198 27.57 -36.92 22.74
N GLY A 199 26.42 -37.19 23.35
CA GLY A 199 25.83 -36.34 24.39
C GLY A 199 25.08 -35.09 23.89
N SER A 200 25.00 -34.86 22.58
CA SER A 200 24.15 -33.81 21.99
C SER A 200 22.83 -34.38 21.50
N GLU A 201 21.78 -33.55 21.55
CA GLU A 201 20.42 -33.95 21.13
C GLU A 201 20.11 -33.55 19.68
N ARG A 202 20.81 -32.56 19.12
CA ARG A 202 20.50 -32.03 17.79
C ARG A 202 21.68 -31.32 17.14
N VAL A 203 21.61 -31.19 15.83
CA VAL A 203 22.46 -30.32 15.00
C VAL A 203 21.60 -29.71 13.89
N SER A 204 21.72 -28.41 13.70
CA SER A 204 21.01 -27.67 12.67
C SER A 204 21.94 -27.22 11.54
N PHE A 205 21.39 -27.17 10.33
CA PHE A 205 22.05 -26.56 9.18
C PHE A 205 21.11 -25.56 8.51
N ILE A 206 21.66 -24.47 8.01
CA ILE A 206 20.93 -23.49 7.21
C ILE A 206 21.06 -23.82 5.73
N VAL A 207 19.98 -23.64 4.99
CA VAL A 207 19.92 -23.52 3.54
C VAL A 207 19.63 -22.05 3.25
N ASP A 208 20.68 -21.33 2.88
CA ASP A 208 20.67 -19.93 2.47
C ASP A 208 20.65 -19.90 0.93
N PRO A 209 19.54 -19.49 0.28
CA PRO A 209 19.42 -19.55 -1.17
C PRO A 209 20.14 -18.40 -1.90
N VAL A 210 20.51 -18.61 -3.15
CA VAL A 210 21.24 -17.68 -4.02
C VAL A 210 20.22 -16.83 -4.78
N LEU A 211 20.32 -15.50 -4.74
CA LEU A 211 19.58 -14.67 -5.70
C LEU A 211 20.29 -14.65 -7.07
N GLU A 212 19.64 -15.21 -8.09
CA GLU A 212 20.14 -15.25 -9.46
C GLU A 212 20.17 -13.86 -10.11
N ALA A 213 20.95 -13.75 -11.18
CA ALA A 213 20.95 -12.57 -12.02
C ALA A 213 19.71 -12.57 -12.92
N ASN A 214 18.93 -11.48 -12.86
CA ASN A 214 17.80 -11.27 -13.76
C ASN A 214 18.15 -11.54 -15.23
N GLN A 215 17.24 -12.23 -15.93
CA GLN A 215 17.43 -12.64 -17.31
C GLN A 215 16.58 -11.83 -18.30
N ASP A 216 17.01 -11.76 -19.56
CA ASP A 216 16.18 -11.31 -20.69
C ASP A 216 15.19 -12.44 -21.09
N ALA A 217 14.44 -12.96 -20.12
CA ALA A 217 13.49 -14.07 -20.26
C ALA A 217 12.17 -13.77 -19.52
N PHE A 218 11.12 -14.52 -19.88
CA PHE A 218 9.84 -14.53 -19.18
C PHE A 218 9.83 -15.74 -18.24
N VAL A 219 9.36 -15.57 -17.01
CA VAL A 219 9.31 -16.60 -15.95
C VAL A 219 10.57 -17.49 -16.00
N ALA A 220 11.73 -16.85 -15.77
CA ALA A 220 13.03 -17.50 -15.96
C ALA A 220 13.24 -18.64 -14.95
N GLU A 221 12.71 -18.44 -13.76
CA GLU A 221 12.68 -19.31 -12.60
C GLU A 221 11.38 -19.04 -11.85
N GLY A 222 11.08 -19.82 -10.82
CA GLY A 222 9.95 -19.49 -9.98
C GLY A 222 9.78 -20.52 -8.88
N MET A 223 9.55 -19.99 -7.68
CA MET A 223 9.57 -20.64 -6.37
C MET A 223 9.64 -22.18 -6.31
N GLU A 224 10.51 -22.62 -5.43
CA GLU A 224 10.91 -24.00 -5.32
C GLU A 224 10.61 -24.56 -3.93
N ARG A 225 10.39 -25.88 -3.86
CA ARG A 225 10.33 -26.58 -2.58
C ARG A 225 11.69 -27.16 -2.23
N VAL A 226 12.06 -27.02 -0.97
CA VAL A 226 13.19 -27.75 -0.39
C VAL A 226 12.63 -28.88 0.46
N VAL A 227 12.69 -30.12 -0.06
CA VAL A 227 12.27 -31.31 0.71
C VAL A 227 13.49 -32.05 1.20
N ALA A 228 13.77 -31.94 2.49
CA ALA A 228 14.87 -32.59 3.16
C ALA A 228 14.40 -33.92 3.77
N THR A 229 14.93 -35.05 3.30
CA THR A 229 14.53 -36.40 3.74
C THR A 229 15.70 -37.15 4.36
N ILE A 230 15.51 -37.75 5.53
CA ILE A 230 16.50 -38.64 6.14
C ILE A 230 16.54 -39.94 5.32
N THR A 231 17.69 -40.25 4.73
CA THR A 231 17.87 -41.42 3.86
C THR A 231 18.79 -42.48 4.45
N GLU A 232 19.76 -42.09 5.28
CA GLU A 232 20.65 -43.03 5.98
C GLU A 232 20.99 -42.53 7.39
N THR A 233 21.16 -43.45 8.33
CA THR A 233 21.58 -43.16 9.71
C THR A 233 22.64 -44.14 10.18
N SER A 234 23.31 -43.81 11.29
CA SER A 234 24.14 -44.75 12.02
C SER A 234 23.29 -45.85 12.67
N GLU A 235 23.86 -47.04 12.90
CA GLU A 235 23.14 -48.23 13.41
C GLU A 235 22.61 -48.06 14.85
N ASN A 236 23.10 -47.07 15.60
CA ASN A 236 22.72 -46.80 16.99
C ASN A 236 21.47 -45.93 17.15
N VAL A 237 20.76 -45.62 16.07
CA VAL A 237 19.48 -44.88 16.05
C VAL A 237 18.53 -45.49 15.02
N THR A 238 17.24 -45.17 15.13
CA THR A 238 16.22 -45.49 14.12
C THR A 238 15.60 -44.22 13.56
N VAL A 239 15.05 -44.24 12.35
CA VAL A 239 14.39 -43.07 11.76
C VAL A 239 12.93 -43.01 12.21
N ALA A 240 12.42 -41.82 12.53
CA ALA A 240 10.98 -41.62 12.75
C ALA A 240 10.19 -42.12 11.52
N ALA A 241 9.14 -42.92 11.74
CA ALA A 241 8.47 -43.62 10.64
C ALA A 241 7.56 -42.73 9.79
N ASP A 242 7.03 -41.64 10.37
CA ASP A 242 6.00 -40.81 9.77
C ASP A 242 6.42 -39.34 9.74
N ILE A 243 5.80 -38.59 8.82
CA ILE A 243 5.82 -37.13 8.83
C ILE A 243 4.65 -36.66 9.71
N VAL A 244 4.93 -35.88 10.74
CA VAL A 244 3.95 -35.26 11.65
C VAL A 244 4.30 -33.78 11.77
N ASP A 245 3.36 -32.89 11.46
CA ASP A 245 3.53 -31.43 11.51
C ASP A 245 4.78 -30.95 10.76
N ASN A 246 4.95 -31.40 9.51
CA ASN A 246 6.12 -31.12 8.67
C ASN A 246 7.49 -31.48 9.33
N SER A 247 7.49 -32.50 10.19
CA SER A 247 8.67 -33.04 10.85
C SER A 247 8.67 -34.58 10.82
N GLY A 248 9.79 -35.23 11.11
CA GLY A 248 9.89 -36.70 11.18
C GLY A 248 10.92 -37.24 10.22
N ILE A 249 10.53 -38.10 9.28
CA ILE A 249 11.45 -38.60 8.24
C ILE A 249 11.83 -37.53 7.20
N SER A 250 10.97 -36.53 7.01
CA SER A 250 11.24 -35.40 6.11
C SER A 250 10.62 -34.12 6.61
N ALA A 251 11.18 -32.99 6.17
CA ALA A 251 10.67 -31.65 6.38
C ALA A 251 10.71 -30.88 5.05
N THR A 252 9.72 -30.02 4.82
CA THR A 252 9.54 -29.24 3.60
C THR A 252 9.58 -27.76 3.91
N GLY A 253 10.47 -27.01 3.27
CA GLY A 253 10.40 -25.55 3.20
C GLY A 253 10.17 -25.07 1.77
N VAL A 254 9.97 -23.77 1.60
CA VAL A 254 9.81 -23.11 0.29
C VAL A 254 10.86 -22.00 0.13
N ILE A 255 11.36 -21.85 -1.08
CA ILE A 255 12.17 -20.72 -1.53
C ILE A 255 11.29 -19.89 -2.45
N TYR A 256 11.19 -18.59 -2.16
CA TYR A 256 10.60 -17.60 -3.05
C TYR A 256 11.68 -17.04 -3.98
N ASP A 257 11.38 -17.03 -5.28
CA ASP A 257 12.22 -16.39 -6.28
C ASP A 257 12.22 -14.88 -6.00
N GLY A 258 13.39 -14.31 -5.75
CA GLY A 258 13.55 -12.87 -5.46
C GLY A 258 13.64 -12.02 -6.73
N ASN A 259 13.60 -12.62 -7.92
CA ASN A 259 13.54 -11.93 -9.20
C ASN A 259 12.08 -11.64 -9.62
N ALA A 260 11.93 -10.76 -10.61
CA ALA A 260 10.61 -10.36 -11.10
C ALA A 260 9.87 -11.47 -11.86
N VAL A 261 8.58 -11.63 -11.56
CA VAL A 261 7.63 -12.42 -12.33
C VAL A 261 7.32 -11.71 -13.64
N ALA A 262 7.99 -12.12 -14.72
CA ALA A 262 7.83 -11.52 -16.04
C ALA A 262 6.90 -12.34 -16.95
N LEU A 263 5.78 -11.73 -17.35
CA LEU A 263 4.71 -12.32 -18.16
C LEU A 263 4.59 -11.68 -19.54
N THR A 264 4.18 -12.48 -20.51
CA THR A 264 3.97 -12.01 -21.90
C THR A 264 2.61 -11.37 -22.14
N ASN A 265 1.55 -11.82 -21.48
CA ASN A 265 0.19 -11.25 -21.45
C ASN A 265 -0.53 -11.80 -20.20
N LEU A 266 -1.58 -11.12 -19.74
CA LEU A 266 -2.40 -11.60 -18.63
C LEU A 266 -3.90 -11.45 -18.97
N ASP A 267 -4.56 -12.60 -19.12
CA ASP A 267 -5.95 -12.71 -19.59
C ASP A 267 -6.79 -13.59 -18.62
N GLY A 268 -6.68 -13.33 -17.31
CA GLY A 268 -7.44 -13.95 -16.22
C GLY A 268 -6.80 -13.66 -14.85
N ASP A 269 -7.07 -14.47 -13.82
CA ASP A 269 -6.70 -14.16 -12.44
C ASP A 269 -5.21 -14.47 -12.14
N LEU A 270 -4.54 -13.53 -11.47
CA LEU A 270 -3.20 -13.69 -10.87
C LEU A 270 -3.30 -13.27 -9.40
N THR A 271 -3.39 -14.24 -8.51
CA THR A 271 -3.71 -14.01 -7.10
C THR A 271 -2.93 -14.96 -6.19
N LEU A 272 -2.97 -14.72 -4.88
CA LEU A 272 -2.27 -15.52 -3.84
C LEU A 272 -2.68 -17.02 -3.80
N LYS A 273 -3.80 -17.38 -4.43
CA LYS A 273 -4.33 -18.76 -4.47
C LYS A 273 -4.57 -19.30 -5.87
N TYR A 274 -4.83 -18.41 -6.82
CA TYR A 274 -5.29 -18.74 -8.16
C TYR A 274 -4.39 -18.01 -9.14
N ALA A 275 -3.39 -18.72 -9.66
CA ALA A 275 -2.37 -18.13 -10.50
C ALA A 275 -1.78 -19.17 -11.46
N LEU A 276 -0.91 -18.72 -12.35
CA LEU A 276 -0.04 -19.58 -13.12
C LEU A 276 0.94 -20.33 -12.21
N SER A 277 1.04 -21.66 -12.35
CA SER A 277 2.14 -22.40 -11.72
C SER A 277 3.44 -22.21 -12.51
N THR A 278 4.56 -22.09 -11.79
CA THR A 278 5.91 -21.89 -12.35
C THR A 278 6.30 -23.00 -13.32
N SER A 279 5.81 -24.22 -13.11
CA SER A 279 6.05 -25.37 -13.98
C SER A 279 5.27 -25.37 -15.31
N LYS A 280 4.33 -24.43 -15.52
CA LYS A 280 3.43 -24.39 -16.68
C LYS A 280 3.41 -23.08 -17.49
N ALA A 281 4.13 -22.06 -17.03
CA ALA A 281 4.13 -20.72 -17.59
C ALA A 281 4.56 -20.48 -19.07
N PRO A 282 5.30 -21.35 -19.82
CA PRO A 282 5.98 -20.84 -21.02
C PRO A 282 5.16 -20.53 -22.29
N ASN A 283 3.92 -21.02 -22.50
CA ASN A 283 3.31 -21.03 -23.86
C ASN A 283 1.78 -20.94 -23.98
N ASP A 284 1.01 -20.76 -22.92
CA ASP A 284 -0.46 -20.75 -22.98
C ASP A 284 -1.03 -19.31 -22.92
N GLN A 285 -2.17 -19.09 -23.59
CA GLN A 285 -2.70 -17.77 -24.01
C GLN A 285 -3.96 -17.34 -23.25
N GLY A 286 -4.29 -17.95 -22.11
CA GLY A 286 -5.38 -17.51 -21.24
C GLY A 286 -5.34 -18.29 -19.93
N TYR A 287 -5.49 -17.65 -18.77
CA TYR A 287 -5.29 -18.38 -17.51
C TYR A 287 -6.09 -17.90 -16.31
N THR A 288 -6.50 -18.91 -15.53
CA THR A 288 -6.15 -19.17 -14.12
C THR A 288 -5.72 -20.65 -14.00
N VAL A 289 -4.58 -20.99 -13.35
CA VAL A 289 -4.28 -22.41 -12.99
C VAL A 289 -4.65 -22.65 -11.52
N GLY A 290 -5.88 -23.13 -11.31
CA GLY A 290 -6.36 -23.53 -9.99
C GLY A 290 -5.46 -24.56 -9.29
N VAL A 291 -5.58 -24.60 -7.96
CA VAL A 291 -4.86 -25.46 -6.98
C VAL A 291 -5.03 -26.98 -7.19
N THR A 292 -5.15 -27.50 -8.41
CA THR A 292 -5.26 -28.94 -8.66
C THR A 292 -4.37 -29.40 -9.80
N THR A 293 -3.07 -29.13 -9.70
CA THR A 293 -2.08 -29.94 -10.42
C THR A 293 -1.24 -30.65 -9.38
N GLU A 294 -1.59 -31.92 -9.13
CA GLU A 294 -0.84 -32.80 -8.25
C GLU A 294 0.64 -32.84 -8.67
N PRO A 295 1.59 -32.59 -7.73
CA PRO A 295 1.40 -32.21 -6.33
C PRO A 295 1.84 -30.75 -6.09
N TYR A 296 0.91 -29.81 -6.25
CA TYR A 296 0.88 -28.41 -5.79
C TYR A 296 2.21 -27.64 -5.86
N ASP A 297 2.37 -26.86 -6.93
CA ASP A 297 3.44 -25.86 -7.03
C ASP A 297 3.08 -24.61 -6.22
N PRO A 298 4.07 -23.90 -5.67
CA PRO A 298 3.88 -22.60 -5.02
C PRO A 298 3.30 -21.53 -5.99
N MET A 299 2.68 -20.47 -5.44
CA MET A 299 1.93 -19.41 -6.15
C MET A 299 2.77 -18.16 -6.45
N LEU A 300 2.70 -17.60 -7.66
CA LEU A 300 3.62 -16.56 -8.15
C LEU A 300 3.61 -15.24 -7.38
N THR A 301 2.54 -14.93 -6.67
CA THR A 301 2.42 -13.77 -5.78
C THR A 301 2.13 -14.25 -4.35
N THR A 302 2.47 -13.42 -3.38
CA THR A 302 2.61 -13.77 -1.96
C THR A 302 2.12 -12.64 -1.06
N ASP A 303 2.03 -12.85 0.25
CA ASP A 303 1.80 -11.75 1.21
C ASP A 303 3.11 -10.98 1.53
N TYR A 304 4.08 -10.98 0.61
CA TYR A 304 5.38 -10.35 0.74
C TYR A 304 5.70 -9.57 -0.53
N SER A 305 6.64 -8.62 -0.45
CA SER A 305 7.07 -7.80 -1.58
C SER A 305 7.40 -8.60 -2.84
N ASP A 306 6.53 -8.45 -3.84
CA ASP A 306 6.60 -9.08 -5.14
C ASP A 306 6.92 -8.05 -6.25
N ILE A 307 7.50 -8.54 -7.34
CA ILE A 307 7.72 -7.72 -8.54
C ILE A 307 7.10 -8.42 -9.74
N VAL A 308 6.07 -7.83 -10.32
CA VAL A 308 5.33 -8.36 -11.46
C VAL A 308 5.49 -7.46 -12.69
N TYR A 309 5.94 -8.05 -13.79
CA TYR A 309 6.14 -7.36 -15.06
C TYR A 309 5.28 -7.96 -16.16
N LEU A 310 4.45 -7.16 -16.82
CA LEU A 310 3.72 -7.54 -18.03
C LEU A 310 4.32 -6.83 -19.23
N GLY A 311 4.90 -7.58 -20.16
CA GLY A 311 5.51 -7.03 -21.37
C GLY A 311 6.92 -6.45 -21.19
N TYR A 312 7.54 -6.72 -20.05
CA TYR A 312 8.99 -6.59 -19.82
C TYR A 312 9.59 -7.99 -19.64
N TYR A 313 10.89 -8.12 -19.88
CA TYR A 313 11.64 -9.29 -19.39
C TYR A 313 11.89 -9.15 -17.89
N GLN A 314 12.26 -10.25 -17.21
CA GLN A 314 12.62 -10.25 -15.78
C GLN A 314 13.71 -9.20 -15.46
N SER A 315 14.62 -8.93 -16.40
CA SER A 315 15.60 -7.82 -16.31
C SER A 315 15.02 -6.40 -16.25
N GLY A 316 13.70 -6.22 -16.32
CA GLY A 316 13.02 -4.94 -16.46
C GLY A 316 13.14 -4.33 -17.86
N LYS A 317 13.82 -5.02 -18.78
CA LYS A 317 13.99 -4.55 -20.15
C LYS A 317 12.69 -4.69 -20.93
N GLU A 318 12.30 -3.63 -21.60
CA GLU A 318 11.14 -3.63 -22.49
C GLU A 318 11.22 -4.73 -23.57
N THR A 319 10.11 -5.43 -23.76
CA THR A 319 9.99 -6.38 -24.86
C THR A 319 9.63 -5.66 -26.17
N ARG A 320 9.68 -6.37 -27.30
CA ARG A 320 9.37 -5.75 -28.61
C ARG A 320 7.89 -5.49 -28.83
N THR A 321 7.02 -6.16 -28.08
CA THR A 321 5.56 -6.07 -28.17
C THR A 321 5.02 -5.51 -26.87
N TYR A 322 3.85 -4.88 -26.90
CA TYR A 322 3.15 -4.49 -25.68
C TYR A 322 2.33 -5.69 -25.16
N SER A 323 1.99 -5.63 -23.88
CA SER A 323 1.27 -6.69 -23.17
C SER A 323 0.20 -6.07 -22.30
N ASN A 324 -1.02 -6.59 -22.38
CA ASN A 324 -2.17 -6.02 -21.70
C ASN A 324 -2.57 -6.89 -20.51
N LEU A 325 -3.30 -6.27 -19.59
CA LEU A 325 -4.24 -6.96 -18.72
C LEU A 325 -5.61 -6.92 -19.43
N ALA A 326 -6.10 -8.08 -19.85
CA ALA A 326 -7.33 -8.19 -20.63
C ALA A 326 -8.38 -9.04 -19.94
N ASN A 327 -9.64 -8.68 -20.17
CA ASN A 327 -10.73 -9.59 -19.89
C ASN A 327 -10.85 -10.63 -21.03
N SER A 328 -10.61 -11.88 -20.70
CA SER A 328 -11.00 -13.01 -21.54
C SER A 328 -11.88 -13.93 -20.71
N SER A 329 -12.74 -14.73 -21.34
CA SER A 329 -13.45 -15.77 -20.58
C SER A 329 -12.39 -16.78 -20.14
N ASP A 330 -11.97 -16.68 -18.88
CA ASP A 330 -11.00 -17.60 -18.32
C ASP A 330 -11.60 -19.02 -18.35
N GLY A 331 -10.87 -19.92 -19.01
CA GLY A 331 -11.24 -21.32 -19.18
C GLY A 331 -10.76 -22.22 -18.04
N GLY A 332 -10.04 -21.68 -17.06
CA GLY A 332 -9.51 -22.38 -15.90
C GLY A 332 -10.61 -22.99 -15.00
N PRO A 333 -10.30 -24.05 -14.24
CA PRO A 333 -11.27 -24.69 -13.35
C PRO A 333 -11.70 -23.80 -12.16
N ASP A 334 -10.87 -22.82 -11.81
CA ASP A 334 -11.03 -21.92 -10.67
C ASP A 334 -11.29 -20.46 -11.08
N ASN A 335 -11.65 -20.26 -12.34
CA ASN A 335 -11.82 -18.98 -13.04
C ASN A 335 -12.80 -17.97 -12.43
N SER A 336 -13.48 -18.28 -11.33
CA SER A 336 -14.44 -17.37 -10.68
C SER A 336 -14.24 -17.35 -9.17
N LYS A 337 -13.15 -17.94 -8.68
CA LYS A 337 -12.90 -18.08 -7.26
C LYS A 337 -12.29 -16.84 -6.63
N ALA A 338 -11.60 -15.99 -7.40
CA ALA A 338 -11.15 -14.69 -6.90
C ALA A 338 -12.33 -13.71 -6.77
N ASP A 339 -13.10 -13.54 -7.85
CA ASP A 339 -14.04 -12.41 -7.98
C ASP A 339 -15.49 -12.77 -8.33
N GLY A 340 -15.80 -14.07 -8.42
CA GLY A 340 -17.13 -14.58 -8.73
C GLY A 340 -17.47 -14.60 -10.22
N ASN A 341 -16.55 -14.22 -11.12
CA ASN A 341 -16.85 -14.06 -12.54
C ASN A 341 -15.65 -14.34 -13.48
N ALA A 342 -15.74 -15.43 -14.22
CA ALA A 342 -14.76 -15.85 -15.24
C ALA A 342 -14.53 -14.91 -16.43
N SER A 343 -15.15 -13.74 -16.47
CA SER A 343 -14.89 -12.72 -17.49
C SER A 343 -14.31 -11.44 -16.88
N ILE A 344 -13.91 -11.47 -15.61
CA ILE A 344 -13.10 -10.46 -14.96
C ILE A 344 -11.70 -11.07 -14.81
N SER A 345 -10.68 -10.23 -14.99
CA SER A 345 -9.30 -10.61 -14.67
C SER A 345 -8.88 -9.81 -13.45
N THR A 346 -8.59 -10.50 -12.36
CA THR A 346 -8.20 -9.91 -11.08
C THR A 346 -6.73 -10.20 -10.80
N VAL A 347 -5.95 -9.14 -10.61
CA VAL A 347 -4.60 -9.21 -10.06
C VAL A 347 -4.67 -8.85 -8.59
N ASP A 348 -4.10 -9.69 -7.74
CA ASP A 348 -3.94 -9.50 -6.31
C ASP A 348 -2.47 -9.76 -5.96
N LEU A 349 -1.79 -8.71 -5.49
CA LEU A 349 -0.40 -8.75 -5.07
C LEU A 349 -0.26 -9.03 -3.57
N GLY A 350 -1.36 -8.98 -2.81
CA GLY A 350 -1.36 -9.35 -1.40
C GLY A 350 -0.88 -8.24 -0.47
N LYS A 351 0.21 -8.52 0.25
CA LYS A 351 0.77 -7.59 1.24
C LYS A 351 2.24 -7.36 0.93
N GLY A 352 2.79 -6.34 1.56
CA GLY A 352 4.19 -5.96 1.39
C GLY A 352 4.31 -4.87 0.34
N ASP A 353 5.53 -4.35 0.17
CA ASP A 353 5.76 -3.29 -0.82
C ASP A 353 5.91 -3.92 -2.21
N ASP A 354 4.86 -3.88 -3.02
CA ASP A 354 4.76 -4.57 -4.30
C ASP A 354 5.03 -3.65 -5.50
N ILE A 355 5.47 -4.24 -6.61
CA ILE A 355 5.68 -3.51 -7.87
C ILE A 355 4.98 -4.25 -8.99
N ILE A 356 4.04 -3.60 -9.67
CA ILE A 356 3.50 -4.07 -10.94
C ILE A 356 3.75 -3.07 -12.07
N SER A 357 4.36 -3.54 -13.15
CA SER A 357 4.57 -2.72 -14.36
C SER A 357 3.96 -3.37 -15.59
N ILE A 358 2.97 -2.70 -16.18
CA ILE A 358 2.19 -3.19 -17.31
C ILE A 358 2.51 -2.37 -18.55
N ARG A 359 3.24 -2.99 -19.47
CA ARG A 359 3.63 -2.40 -20.76
C ARG A 359 2.50 -2.44 -21.78
N GLY A 360 1.33 -1.92 -21.45
CA GLY A 360 0.16 -1.98 -22.33
C GLY A 360 -1.06 -1.33 -21.73
N ASN A 361 -2.20 -2.01 -21.84
CA ASN A 361 -3.50 -1.47 -21.44
C ASN A 361 -4.14 -2.34 -20.36
N LEU A 362 -4.94 -1.71 -19.50
CA LEU A 362 -5.97 -2.37 -18.72
C LEU A 362 -7.27 -2.26 -19.51
N TYR A 363 -7.72 -3.38 -20.07
CA TYR A 363 -9.02 -3.42 -20.74
C TYR A 363 -10.18 -3.39 -19.74
N THR A 364 -11.39 -3.24 -20.27
CA THR A 364 -12.61 -3.29 -19.45
C THR A 364 -12.70 -4.61 -18.67
N SER A 365 -13.35 -4.60 -17.52
CA SER A 365 -13.51 -5.78 -16.65
C SER A 365 -12.17 -6.35 -16.17
N THR A 366 -11.26 -5.47 -15.79
CA THR A 366 -9.99 -5.83 -15.15
C THR A 366 -9.86 -5.12 -13.81
N ARG A 367 -9.21 -5.76 -12.85
CA ARG A 367 -8.98 -5.23 -11.51
C ARG A 367 -7.54 -5.51 -11.12
N VAL A 368 -6.85 -4.49 -10.63
CA VAL A 368 -5.53 -4.63 -10.00
C VAL A 368 -5.69 -4.16 -8.57
N TYR A 369 -5.43 -5.06 -7.63
CA TYR A 369 -5.28 -4.79 -6.21
C TYR A 369 -3.77 -4.65 -5.95
N GLY A 370 -3.35 -3.47 -5.49
CA GLY A 370 -1.99 -3.15 -5.09
C GLY A 370 -1.61 -3.94 -3.86
N GLY A 371 -2.50 -3.95 -2.87
CA GLY A 371 -2.33 -4.71 -1.65
C GLY A 371 -2.08 -3.80 -0.45
N GLU A 372 -1.81 -4.38 0.70
CA GLU A 372 -1.36 -3.56 1.84
C GLU A 372 0.15 -3.35 1.79
N GLY A 373 0.62 -2.10 1.74
CA GLY A 373 2.05 -1.83 1.63
C GLY A 373 2.35 -0.51 0.95
N LYS A 374 3.56 -0.34 0.43
CA LYS A 374 3.93 0.81 -0.39
C LYS A 374 4.10 0.37 -1.82
N ASP A 375 3.00 0.39 -2.56
CA ASP A 375 2.92 -0.27 -3.85
C ASP A 375 3.21 0.67 -5.01
N VAL A 376 3.81 0.12 -6.06
CA VAL A 376 4.12 0.86 -7.29
C VAL A 376 3.42 0.21 -8.46
N ILE A 377 2.37 0.87 -8.95
CA ILE A 377 1.56 0.43 -10.08
C ILE A 377 1.86 1.33 -11.28
N SER A 378 2.66 0.84 -12.23
CA SER A 378 2.91 1.52 -13.49
C SER A 378 2.13 0.88 -14.64
N VAL A 379 1.38 1.70 -15.37
CA VAL A 379 0.69 1.27 -16.58
C VAL A 379 0.96 2.23 -17.72
N GLY A 380 1.54 1.73 -18.81
CA GLY A 380 1.78 2.53 -20.00
C GLY A 380 2.62 1.82 -21.04
N GLY A 381 2.57 2.26 -22.30
CA GLY A 381 3.31 1.58 -23.36
C GLY A 381 3.19 2.18 -24.75
N MET A 382 3.94 1.62 -25.70
CA MET A 382 4.39 2.17 -27.00
C MET A 382 3.40 2.92 -27.91
N ASN A 383 2.08 2.86 -27.69
CA ASN A 383 1.09 3.37 -28.64
C ASN A 383 0.29 4.57 -28.10
N GLU A 384 0.73 5.77 -28.47
CA GLU A 384 0.02 7.05 -28.26
C GLU A 384 -1.27 7.19 -29.09
N ALA A 385 -1.78 6.14 -29.73
CA ALA A 385 -3.11 6.14 -30.35
C ALA A 385 -4.15 5.35 -29.55
N MET A 386 -3.75 4.69 -28.45
CA MET A 386 -4.63 3.84 -27.64
C MET A 386 -4.80 4.42 -26.23
N ARG A 387 -5.98 4.17 -25.65
CA ARG A 387 -6.22 4.42 -24.23
C ARG A 387 -5.46 3.40 -23.40
N VAL A 388 -4.90 3.79 -22.26
CA VAL A 388 -4.24 2.84 -21.34
C VAL A 388 -5.26 2.22 -20.41
N LEU A 389 -6.09 3.04 -19.78
CA LEU A 389 -7.15 2.58 -18.90
C LEU A 389 -8.50 2.69 -19.62
N TYR A 390 -9.16 1.56 -19.81
CA TYR A 390 -10.49 1.50 -20.44
C TYR A 390 -11.58 1.76 -19.42
N ASP A 391 -12.77 2.08 -19.90
CA ASP A 391 -13.94 2.17 -19.04
C ASP A 391 -14.21 0.81 -18.35
N ASN A 392 -14.55 0.86 -17.06
CA ASN A 392 -14.73 -0.30 -16.20
C ASN A 392 -13.45 -1.16 -16.00
N SER A 393 -12.26 -0.57 -16.08
CA SER A 393 -11.03 -1.11 -15.49
C SER A 393 -10.76 -0.45 -14.15
N TYR A 394 -10.24 -1.21 -13.18
CA TYR A 394 -10.01 -0.75 -11.80
C TYR A 394 -8.56 -0.90 -11.40
N ILE A 395 -8.05 0.12 -10.72
CA ILE A 395 -6.88 0.04 -9.86
C ILE A 395 -7.38 0.36 -8.46
N PHE A 396 -7.12 -0.53 -7.51
CA PHE A 396 -7.27 -0.34 -6.08
C PHE A 396 -5.85 -0.44 -5.53
N ALA A 397 -5.21 0.67 -5.15
CA ALA A 397 -3.86 0.58 -4.59
C ALA A 397 -3.91 0.03 -3.15
N GLU A 398 -4.96 0.43 -2.41
CA GLU A 398 -5.36 -0.09 -1.10
C GLU A 398 -4.68 0.62 0.07
N ALA A 399 -4.19 -0.10 1.08
CA ALA A 399 -3.78 0.52 2.33
C ALA A 399 -2.26 0.71 2.36
N GLY A 400 -1.81 1.96 2.35
CA GLY A 400 -0.43 2.36 2.53
C GLY A 400 -0.04 3.53 1.62
N ASP A 401 1.26 3.81 1.50
CA ASP A 401 1.71 4.99 0.74
C ASP A 401 2.04 4.57 -0.70
N ASP A 402 1.05 4.65 -1.59
CA ASP A 402 1.14 4.05 -2.91
C ASP A 402 1.54 5.03 -4.00
N THR A 403 2.04 4.49 -5.10
CA THR A 403 2.41 5.25 -6.30
C THR A 403 1.81 4.63 -7.54
N VAL A 404 0.85 5.34 -8.15
CA VAL A 404 0.22 4.97 -9.41
C VAL A 404 0.72 5.89 -10.54
N VAL A 405 1.35 5.30 -11.55
CA VAL A 405 1.88 6.01 -12.71
C VAL A 405 1.22 5.55 -14.00
N ILE A 406 0.57 6.47 -14.71
CA ILE A 406 0.01 6.24 -16.03
C ILE A 406 0.89 6.94 -17.08
N GLU A 407 1.88 6.22 -17.59
CA GLU A 407 3.03 6.82 -18.31
C GLU A 407 2.67 7.43 -19.67
N ARG A 408 2.09 6.64 -20.60
CA ARG A 408 1.95 6.98 -22.03
C ARG A 408 0.58 6.63 -22.57
N THR A 409 -0.18 7.64 -22.98
CA THR A 409 -1.60 7.50 -23.32
C THR A 409 -1.97 8.29 -24.57
N GLY A 410 -2.93 7.78 -25.35
CA GLY A 410 -3.16 8.26 -26.71
C GLY A 410 -4.46 9.02 -27.00
N ALA A 411 -5.41 8.99 -26.07
CA ALA A 411 -6.69 9.69 -26.26
C ALA A 411 -7.28 10.13 -24.92
N HIS A 412 -7.78 9.17 -24.14
CA HIS A 412 -8.46 9.40 -22.87
C HIS A 412 -8.18 8.21 -21.93
N ASN A 413 -8.07 8.46 -20.63
CA ASN A 413 -8.09 7.41 -19.61
C ASN A 413 -9.46 7.41 -18.94
N ALA A 414 -10.14 6.27 -19.03
CA ALA A 414 -11.50 6.10 -18.52
C ALA A 414 -11.58 5.11 -17.35
N GLY A 415 -10.43 4.61 -16.88
CA GLY A 415 -10.37 3.74 -15.72
C GLY A 415 -10.85 4.42 -14.45
N LYS A 416 -11.17 3.59 -13.46
CA LYS A 416 -11.47 4.01 -12.10
C LYS A 416 -10.26 3.66 -11.24
N ILE A 417 -9.66 4.66 -10.63
CA ILE A 417 -8.46 4.52 -9.80
C ILE A 417 -8.87 4.93 -8.39
N TYR A 418 -8.64 4.05 -7.44
CA TYR A 418 -8.78 4.30 -6.01
C TYR A 418 -7.40 4.09 -5.42
N LEU A 419 -6.81 5.15 -4.87
CA LEU A 419 -5.52 5.06 -4.22
C LEU A 419 -5.67 4.37 -2.85
N GLY A 420 -6.76 4.63 -2.13
CA GLY A 420 -7.11 3.86 -0.93
C GLY A 420 -6.84 4.69 0.31
N SER A 421 -6.18 4.14 1.34
CA SER A 421 -5.82 4.92 2.53
C SER A 421 -4.31 5.06 2.65
N GLY A 422 -3.84 6.29 2.85
CA GLY A 422 -2.41 6.58 3.05
C GLY A 422 -1.96 7.81 2.28
N SER A 423 -0.65 8.08 2.26
CA SER A 423 -0.11 9.24 1.55
C SER A 423 0.29 8.88 0.12
N ASP A 424 -0.66 9.03 -0.81
CA ASP A 424 -0.52 8.48 -2.15
C ASP A 424 0.03 9.45 -3.18
N LYS A 425 0.55 8.87 -4.27
CA LYS A 425 1.01 9.61 -5.43
C LYS A 425 0.38 9.10 -6.71
N TYR A 426 -0.28 10.00 -7.43
CA TYR A 426 -0.74 9.75 -8.79
C TYR A 426 -0.02 10.62 -9.81
N THR A 427 0.47 10.02 -10.88
CA THR A 427 1.04 10.76 -12.03
C THR A 427 0.49 10.23 -13.34
N GLN A 428 -0.07 11.12 -14.16
CA GLN A 428 -0.52 10.80 -15.51
C GLN A 428 0.22 11.64 -16.55
N GLY A 429 0.96 10.96 -17.43
CA GLY A 429 1.80 11.59 -18.45
C GLY A 429 3.06 12.24 -17.89
N ASP A 430 3.73 13.03 -18.73
CA ASP A 430 4.90 13.81 -18.37
C ASP A 430 5.04 15.05 -19.27
N ALA A 431 5.80 16.05 -18.81
CA ALA A 431 6.05 17.31 -19.53
C ALA A 431 6.87 17.14 -20.83
N ASP A 432 7.77 16.15 -20.88
CA ASP A 432 8.80 16.03 -21.91
C ASP A 432 8.26 15.35 -23.19
N ASN A 433 7.39 14.37 -23.02
CA ASN A 433 6.85 13.52 -24.06
C ASN A 433 5.53 14.04 -24.64
N LYS A 434 5.03 15.18 -24.15
CA LYS A 434 3.74 15.79 -24.55
C LYS A 434 2.56 14.82 -24.41
N ASN A 435 2.61 13.92 -23.44
CA ASN A 435 1.55 12.96 -23.16
C ASN A 435 0.34 13.67 -22.51
N ASN A 436 -0.36 14.44 -23.34
CA ASN A 436 -1.45 15.33 -22.98
C ASN A 436 -2.79 14.61 -22.86
N THR A 437 -2.82 13.51 -22.12
CA THR A 437 -4.02 12.67 -22.07
C THR A 437 -5.04 13.22 -21.11
N GLU A 438 -6.29 13.13 -21.53
CA GLU A 438 -7.43 13.52 -20.71
C GLU A 438 -7.83 12.39 -19.75
N LEU A 439 -7.92 12.70 -18.45
CA LEU A 439 -8.60 11.83 -17.48
C LEU A 439 -10.12 12.05 -17.61
N THR A 440 -10.82 11.00 -18.05
CA THR A 440 -12.28 10.97 -18.22
C THR A 440 -12.99 10.09 -17.19
N GLY A 441 -12.23 9.22 -16.52
CA GLY A 441 -12.74 8.31 -15.48
C GLY A 441 -12.71 8.95 -14.08
N THR A 442 -12.56 8.10 -13.07
CA THR A 442 -12.52 8.52 -11.67
C THR A 442 -11.10 8.34 -11.13
N LEU A 443 -10.63 9.35 -10.42
CA LEU A 443 -9.47 9.27 -9.53
C LEU A 443 -9.96 9.60 -8.11
N ASP A 444 -9.88 8.62 -7.24
CA ASP A 444 -10.23 8.70 -5.84
C ASP A 444 -8.95 8.58 -5.01
N LEU A 445 -8.73 9.54 -4.11
CA LEU A 445 -7.50 9.71 -3.33
C LEU A 445 -7.68 9.26 -1.88
N GLY A 446 -8.68 8.42 -1.57
CA GLY A 446 -9.05 8.11 -0.18
C GLY A 446 -10.27 8.89 0.29
N SER A 447 -11.25 9.07 -0.61
CA SER A 447 -12.35 10.01 -0.46
C SER A 447 -13.45 9.64 0.54
N GLY A 448 -13.27 8.55 1.27
CA GLY A 448 -14.18 8.08 2.29
C GLY A 448 -14.27 9.05 3.45
N MET A 449 -15.49 9.28 3.93
CA MET A 449 -15.70 10.14 5.09
C MET A 449 -15.43 9.37 6.39
N LYS A 450 -15.11 10.08 7.48
CA LYS A 450 -14.83 9.52 8.80
C LYS A 450 -15.82 8.41 9.18
N SER A 451 -15.29 7.20 9.36
CA SER A 451 -16.03 5.98 9.75
C SER A 451 -17.02 5.43 8.71
N THR A 452 -17.01 5.91 7.47
CA THR A 452 -17.88 5.43 6.38
C THR A 452 -17.06 5.22 5.11
N SER A 453 -16.67 3.96 4.85
CA SER A 453 -16.01 3.60 3.59
C SER A 453 -16.94 3.88 2.41
N ASN A 454 -16.35 4.35 1.31
CA ASN A 454 -17.02 4.61 0.04
C ASN A 454 -16.41 3.77 -1.10
N MET A 455 -15.71 2.68 -0.78
CA MET A 455 -15.24 1.74 -1.79
C MET A 455 -16.39 1.28 -2.69
N PRO A 456 -16.16 1.15 -4.01
CA PRO A 456 -17.21 0.80 -4.95
C PRO A 456 -17.67 -0.65 -4.77
N GLU A 457 -18.86 -1.01 -5.27
CA GLU A 457 -19.36 -2.40 -5.21
C GLU A 457 -18.46 -3.39 -5.97
N GLU A 458 -17.68 -2.90 -6.94
CA GLU A 458 -16.70 -3.70 -7.67
C GLU A 458 -15.46 -4.08 -6.85
N TYR A 459 -15.19 -3.39 -5.73
CA TYR A 459 -14.16 -3.76 -4.77
C TYR A 459 -14.64 -4.95 -3.93
N LEU A 460 -13.83 -6.00 -3.84
CA LEU A 460 -14.12 -7.20 -3.08
C LEU A 460 -13.05 -7.34 -1.99
N SER A 461 -13.46 -7.45 -0.74
CA SER A 461 -12.51 -7.60 0.37
C SER A 461 -12.03 -9.04 0.57
N VAL A 462 -12.71 -10.01 -0.03
CA VAL A 462 -12.38 -11.43 0.11
C VAL A 462 -12.60 -12.19 -1.19
N TYR A 463 -11.91 -13.31 -1.31
CA TYR A 463 -12.07 -14.25 -2.42
C TYR A 463 -13.49 -14.85 -2.43
N GLN A 464 -14.00 -15.12 -3.63
CA GLN A 464 -15.33 -15.69 -3.86
C GLN A 464 -15.36 -17.24 -3.86
N ASP A 465 -14.36 -17.88 -3.25
CA ASP A 465 -14.25 -19.33 -3.10
C ASP A 465 -14.92 -19.89 -1.83
N GLY A 466 -15.53 -19.02 -1.03
CA GLY A 466 -16.14 -19.34 0.26
C GLY A 466 -15.14 -19.42 1.41
N THR A 467 -13.88 -19.02 1.19
CA THR A 467 -12.90 -18.77 2.24
C THR A 467 -12.92 -17.29 2.65
N ASP A 468 -12.51 -17.00 3.88
CA ASP A 468 -12.35 -15.63 4.37
C ASP A 468 -10.94 -15.09 4.04
N THR A 469 -10.34 -15.53 2.93
CA THR A 469 -9.03 -15.01 2.49
C THR A 469 -9.22 -13.59 1.96
N SER A 470 -8.41 -12.66 2.48
CA SER A 470 -8.39 -11.26 2.06
C SER A 470 -7.99 -11.16 0.60
N LEU A 471 -8.74 -10.38 -0.18
CA LEU A 471 -8.30 -9.83 -1.47
C LEU A 471 -7.88 -8.35 -1.30
N GLY A 472 -8.05 -7.83 -0.09
CA GLY A 472 -8.02 -6.42 0.22
C GLY A 472 -8.84 -6.10 1.47
N ASN A 473 -8.43 -5.12 2.26
CA ASN A 473 -9.18 -4.71 3.45
C ASN A 473 -9.26 -3.20 3.68
N ASP A 474 -8.99 -2.44 2.62
CA ASP A 474 -8.95 -1.00 2.68
C ASP A 474 -10.34 -0.37 2.85
N THR A 475 -10.35 0.80 3.48
CA THR A 475 -11.60 1.55 3.72
C THR A 475 -11.76 2.77 2.82
N ASN A 476 -10.73 3.12 2.06
CA ASN A 476 -10.61 4.31 1.23
C ASN A 476 -10.84 5.58 2.05
N ILE A 477 -10.25 5.61 3.25
CA ILE A 477 -10.36 6.73 4.20
C ILE A 477 -8.95 7.08 4.67
N ASP A 478 -8.51 8.26 4.31
CA ASP A 478 -7.26 8.82 4.80
C ASP A 478 -7.35 9.29 6.26
N ALA A 479 -6.19 9.33 6.92
CA ALA A 479 -6.03 10.08 8.15
C ALA A 479 -5.84 11.58 7.84
N GLU A 480 -6.18 12.44 8.81
CA GLU A 480 -5.99 13.91 8.72
C GLU A 480 -4.52 14.33 8.45
N SER A 481 -3.55 13.44 8.65
CA SER A 481 -2.12 13.68 8.39
C SER A 481 -1.63 13.20 7.03
N ASP A 482 -2.41 12.36 6.35
CA ASP A 482 -2.00 11.76 5.10
C ASP A 482 -2.01 12.83 4.01
N THR A 483 -1.17 12.67 2.99
CA THR A 483 -0.98 13.68 1.96
C THR A 483 -0.91 13.05 0.58
N ASN A 484 -1.91 13.36 -0.25
CA ASN A 484 -1.98 12.92 -1.62
C ASN A 484 -1.35 13.93 -2.56
N THR A 485 -0.59 13.44 -3.54
CA THR A 485 0.03 14.25 -4.58
C THR A 485 -0.40 13.77 -5.97
N VAL A 486 -1.11 14.63 -6.69
CA VAL A 486 -1.64 14.34 -8.02
C VAL A 486 -1.01 15.27 -9.05
N GLU A 487 -0.37 14.68 -10.06
CA GLU A 487 0.12 15.41 -11.23
C GLU A 487 -0.46 14.85 -12.53
N ILE A 488 -1.30 15.66 -13.20
CA ILE A 488 -1.91 15.32 -14.47
C ILE A 488 -1.37 16.24 -15.56
N TYR A 489 -0.53 15.67 -16.42
CA TYR A 489 -0.02 16.32 -17.62
C TYR A 489 -1.07 16.32 -18.75
N GLY A 490 -2.26 16.85 -18.49
CA GLY A 490 -3.38 16.81 -19.43
C GLY A 490 -4.61 17.53 -18.91
N SER A 491 -5.74 17.24 -19.53
CA SER A 491 -7.05 17.75 -19.11
C SER A 491 -7.79 16.74 -18.22
N VAL A 492 -8.80 17.20 -17.50
CA VAL A 492 -9.70 16.36 -16.71
C VAL A 492 -11.13 16.70 -17.08
N SER A 493 -11.89 15.71 -17.59
CA SER A 493 -13.35 15.78 -17.74
C SER A 493 -14.08 14.77 -16.87
N GLY A 494 -13.34 13.87 -16.22
CA GLY A 494 -13.84 12.95 -15.20
C GLY A 494 -13.93 13.59 -13.82
N THR A 495 -13.75 12.76 -12.79
CA THR A 495 -13.87 13.16 -11.39
C THR A 495 -12.57 12.95 -10.63
N ILE A 496 -12.17 13.91 -9.80
CA ILE A 496 -11.15 13.73 -8.75
C ILE A 496 -11.82 13.93 -7.40
N SER A 497 -11.57 13.02 -6.45
CA SER A 497 -12.17 13.04 -5.11
C SER A 497 -11.10 12.80 -4.06
N GLY A 498 -10.92 13.77 -3.17
CA GLY A 498 -9.91 13.83 -2.13
C GLY A 498 -10.26 13.07 -0.86
N GLY A 499 -11.12 13.64 -0.02
CA GLY A 499 -11.62 13.03 1.21
C GLY A 499 -11.20 13.75 2.48
N TYR A 500 -10.66 12.95 3.39
CA TYR A 500 -9.83 13.41 4.49
C TYR A 500 -8.38 13.50 4.01
N GLY A 501 -7.50 14.11 4.82
CA GLY A 501 -6.09 14.22 4.44
C GLY A 501 -5.86 15.43 3.55
N ILE A 502 -4.61 15.65 3.16
CA ILE A 502 -4.17 16.85 2.43
C ILE A 502 -4.03 16.52 0.95
N ASP A 503 -4.79 17.17 0.08
CA ASP A 503 -4.77 16.90 -1.36
C ASP A 503 -4.05 17.99 -2.17
N ASN A 504 -2.95 17.61 -2.81
CA ASN A 504 -2.18 18.49 -3.69
C ASN A 504 -2.37 18.11 -5.16
N ILE A 505 -3.28 18.80 -5.85
CA ILE A 505 -3.68 18.48 -7.23
C ILE A 505 -3.15 19.50 -8.22
N THR A 506 -2.40 19.02 -9.23
CA THR A 506 -1.95 19.81 -10.37
C THR A 506 -2.51 19.26 -11.69
N ILE A 507 -3.29 20.08 -12.40
CA ILE A 507 -3.81 19.81 -13.74
C ILE A 507 -3.19 20.80 -14.72
N THR A 508 -2.23 20.35 -15.51
CA THR A 508 -1.47 21.25 -16.41
C THR A 508 -2.30 21.86 -17.56
N LYS A 509 -3.51 21.33 -17.82
CA LYS A 509 -4.45 21.86 -18.81
C LYS A 509 -5.82 22.16 -18.21
N ASN A 510 -6.87 21.59 -18.78
CA ASN A 510 -8.22 22.10 -18.61
C ASN A 510 -9.02 21.16 -17.71
N LEU A 511 -9.75 21.73 -16.76
CA LEU A 511 -10.80 21.05 -16.01
C LEU A 511 -12.15 21.37 -16.66
N THR A 512 -12.85 20.30 -17.05
CA THR A 512 -14.24 20.33 -17.53
C THR A 512 -15.18 19.38 -16.77
N GLY A 513 -14.61 18.55 -15.88
CA GLY A 513 -15.31 17.65 -14.97
C GLY A 513 -15.38 18.22 -13.57
N SER A 514 -15.21 17.38 -12.55
CA SER A 514 -15.31 17.78 -11.15
C SER A 514 -14.05 17.47 -10.34
N VAL A 515 -13.69 18.39 -9.45
CA VAL A 515 -12.72 18.18 -8.37
C VAL A 515 -13.42 18.46 -7.05
N SER A 516 -13.30 17.56 -6.08
CA SER A 516 -13.69 17.79 -4.70
C SER A 516 -12.58 17.30 -3.79
N THR A 517 -12.04 18.14 -2.89
CA THR A 517 -10.90 17.75 -2.05
C THR A 517 -11.30 17.41 -0.61
N GLY A 518 -12.29 18.08 -0.01
CA GLY A 518 -12.94 17.59 1.20
C GLY A 518 -12.49 18.34 2.46
N ASP A 519 -12.13 17.63 3.53
CA ASP A 519 -11.67 18.27 4.76
C ASP A 519 -10.13 18.48 4.68
N ASN A 520 -9.57 19.37 5.52
CA ASN A 520 -8.15 19.75 5.61
C ASN A 520 -7.70 20.79 4.55
N THR A 521 -6.42 21.17 4.58
CA THR A 521 -5.86 22.24 3.75
C THR A 521 -5.42 21.67 2.41
N ASP A 522 -6.18 21.98 1.36
CA ASP A 522 -5.98 21.42 0.03
C ASP A 522 -5.46 22.43 -0.98
N THR A 523 -4.92 21.94 -2.09
CA THR A 523 -4.46 22.79 -3.18
C THR A 523 -4.87 22.24 -4.55
N LEU A 524 -5.51 23.09 -5.36
CA LEU A 524 -5.76 22.84 -6.78
C LEU A 524 -5.07 23.89 -7.66
N THR A 525 -4.11 23.46 -8.47
CA THR A 525 -3.54 24.28 -9.55
C THR A 525 -4.00 23.77 -10.91
N VAL A 526 -4.60 24.64 -11.72
CA VAL A 526 -5.17 24.27 -13.02
C VAL A 526 -4.97 25.36 -14.08
N ASN A 527 -4.81 25.00 -15.36
CA ASN A 527 -4.68 26.01 -16.41
C ASN A 527 -6.03 26.67 -16.76
N SER A 528 -7.10 25.92 -16.97
CA SER A 528 -8.43 26.52 -17.24
C SER A 528 -9.56 25.70 -16.65
N VAL A 529 -10.63 26.35 -16.21
CA VAL A 529 -11.83 25.70 -15.66
C VAL A 529 -13.06 26.16 -16.44
N TYR A 530 -13.73 25.23 -17.13
CA TYR A 530 -14.90 25.57 -17.95
C TYR A 530 -15.82 24.40 -18.26
N GLY A 531 -16.87 24.63 -19.07
CA GLY A 531 -17.64 23.53 -19.65
C GLY A 531 -18.67 22.89 -18.72
N GLY A 532 -19.02 23.56 -17.63
CA GLY A 532 -19.87 23.04 -16.56
C GLY A 532 -19.06 22.46 -15.40
N ALA A 533 -17.74 22.67 -15.38
CA ALA A 533 -16.87 22.18 -14.32
C ALA A 533 -17.28 22.66 -12.92
N THR A 534 -17.03 21.80 -11.94
CA THR A 534 -17.25 22.09 -10.52
C THR A 534 -15.99 21.83 -9.71
N VAL A 535 -15.59 22.82 -8.91
CA VAL A 535 -14.54 22.70 -7.90
C VAL A 535 -15.19 22.91 -6.54
N ASN A 536 -14.92 22.03 -5.60
CA ASN A 536 -15.38 22.11 -4.21
C ASN A 536 -14.20 21.78 -3.29
N MET A 537 -13.66 22.77 -2.58
CA MET A 537 -12.47 22.54 -1.77
C MET A 537 -12.85 21.95 -0.40
N GLY A 538 -13.93 22.43 0.22
CA GLY A 538 -14.57 21.77 1.35
C GLY A 538 -14.31 22.49 2.66
N ALA A 539 -13.64 21.89 3.64
CA ALA A 539 -13.39 22.52 4.93
C ALA A 539 -11.90 22.52 5.26
N GLY A 540 -11.32 23.68 5.54
CA GLY A 540 -9.89 23.87 5.75
C GLY A 540 -9.41 25.12 5.01
N ASP A 541 -8.18 25.52 5.26
CA ASP A 541 -7.62 26.72 4.61
C ASP A 541 -7.12 26.33 3.21
N ASP A 542 -7.96 26.46 2.18
CA ASP A 542 -7.71 25.90 0.86
C ASP A 542 -7.08 26.88 -0.13
N THR A 543 -6.42 26.35 -1.17
CA THR A 543 -5.85 27.17 -2.25
C THR A 543 -6.25 26.69 -3.64
N VAL A 544 -6.85 27.58 -4.44
CA VAL A 544 -7.14 27.34 -5.86
C VAL A 544 -6.41 28.35 -6.73
N ILE A 545 -5.66 27.88 -7.73
CA ILE A 545 -4.95 28.72 -8.70
C ILE A 545 -5.42 28.36 -10.11
N VAL A 546 -5.98 29.35 -10.83
CA VAL A 546 -6.36 29.20 -12.24
C VAL A 546 -5.50 30.11 -13.11
N HIS A 547 -4.77 29.55 -14.07
CA HIS A 547 -3.80 30.33 -14.84
C HIS A 547 -4.35 31.12 -16.04
N ASP A 548 -5.22 30.53 -16.88
CA ASP A 548 -5.61 31.10 -18.18
C ASP A 548 -7.08 31.55 -18.23
N ALA A 549 -8.05 30.68 -17.91
CA ALA A 549 -9.46 31.02 -18.07
C ALA A 549 -10.41 30.34 -17.10
N LEU A 550 -11.41 31.10 -16.63
CA LEU A 550 -12.53 30.63 -15.82
C LEU A 550 -13.86 31.08 -16.44
N TYR A 551 -14.66 30.15 -16.96
CA TYR A 551 -15.97 30.48 -17.53
C TYR A 551 -16.91 29.27 -17.61
N ASN A 552 -18.22 29.44 -17.39
CA ASN A 552 -19.16 28.31 -17.37
C ASN A 552 -18.74 27.25 -16.34
N ALA A 553 -18.49 27.67 -15.10
CA ALA A 553 -17.96 26.81 -14.04
C ALA A 553 -18.43 27.31 -12.67
N THR A 554 -18.36 26.42 -11.68
CA THR A 554 -18.60 26.74 -10.27
C THR A 554 -17.36 26.40 -9.46
N ILE A 555 -16.88 27.34 -8.65
CA ILE A 555 -15.86 27.12 -7.62
C ILE A 555 -16.52 27.44 -6.27
N SER A 556 -16.42 26.50 -5.34
CA SER A 556 -16.76 26.66 -3.93
C SER A 556 -15.49 26.38 -3.14
N MET A 557 -15.04 27.33 -2.32
CA MET A 557 -13.87 27.13 -1.47
C MET A 557 -14.31 26.41 -0.19
N GLY A 558 -15.20 26.99 0.60
CA GLY A 558 -15.96 26.32 1.63
C GLY A 558 -15.77 26.95 3.01
N ASP A 559 -15.54 26.16 4.06
CA ASP A 559 -15.29 26.69 5.41
C ASP A 559 -13.77 26.80 5.63
N GLY A 560 -13.22 27.97 5.94
CA GLY A 560 -11.78 28.13 6.22
C GLY A 560 -11.21 29.44 5.69
N ASP A 561 -9.98 29.79 6.04
CA ASP A 561 -9.35 31.01 5.52
C ASP A 561 -8.80 30.73 4.10
N ASP A 562 -9.66 30.81 3.07
CA ASP A 562 -9.36 30.30 1.73
C ASP A 562 -8.62 31.31 0.83
N THR A 563 -7.88 30.79 -0.16
CA THR A 563 -7.23 31.61 -1.19
C THR A 563 -7.60 31.16 -2.61
N LEU A 564 -8.27 32.03 -3.36
CA LEU A 564 -8.52 31.86 -4.78
C LEU A 564 -7.71 32.85 -5.62
N ASP A 565 -6.72 32.36 -6.36
CA ASP A 565 -5.86 33.15 -7.24
C ASP A 565 -6.27 32.99 -8.72
N LEU A 566 -6.91 34.05 -9.25
CA LEU A 566 -7.27 34.20 -10.66
C LEU A 566 -6.50 35.34 -11.33
N THR A 567 -5.39 35.82 -10.75
CA THR A 567 -4.68 37.03 -11.19
C THR A 567 -4.27 37.00 -12.66
N THR A 568 -3.90 35.83 -13.18
CA THR A 568 -3.53 35.65 -14.59
C THR A 568 -4.70 35.20 -15.46
N ALA A 569 -5.79 34.73 -14.87
CA ALA A 569 -6.94 34.21 -15.60
C ALA A 569 -7.83 35.31 -16.18
N SER A 570 -8.53 34.94 -17.25
CA SER A 570 -9.61 35.74 -17.84
C SER A 570 -10.96 35.11 -17.53
N LEU A 571 -11.85 35.90 -16.92
CA LEU A 571 -13.16 35.47 -16.45
C LEU A 571 -14.26 35.85 -17.43
N GLY A 572 -15.29 35.00 -17.58
CA GLY A 572 -16.56 35.40 -18.20
C GLY A 572 -16.57 35.53 -19.73
N LYS A 573 -15.83 34.69 -20.47
CA LYS A 573 -15.83 34.73 -21.96
C LYS A 573 -17.06 34.09 -22.64
N SER A 574 -18.10 33.72 -21.90
CA SER A 574 -19.21 32.87 -22.38
C SER A 574 -20.61 33.43 -22.07
N ALA A 575 -21.63 33.00 -22.81
CA ALA A 575 -23.04 33.35 -22.58
C ALA A 575 -23.67 32.61 -21.38
N THR A 576 -22.85 32.01 -20.52
CA THR A 576 -23.23 31.11 -19.42
C THR A 576 -22.72 31.66 -18.10
N THR A 577 -23.18 31.10 -17.00
CA THR A 577 -22.87 31.59 -15.66
C THR A 577 -21.54 31.03 -15.16
N THR A 578 -20.73 31.90 -14.57
CA THR A 578 -19.57 31.54 -13.74
C THR A 578 -19.88 31.94 -12.31
N SER A 579 -19.70 31.03 -11.36
CA SER A 579 -19.97 31.27 -9.95
C SER A 579 -18.73 30.93 -9.13
N VAL A 580 -18.34 31.86 -8.26
CA VAL A 580 -17.32 31.67 -7.23
C VAL A 580 -17.96 31.98 -5.90
N ARG A 581 -17.76 31.09 -4.92
CA ARG A 581 -18.13 31.28 -3.51
C ARG A 581 -16.89 30.95 -2.69
N ALA A 582 -16.42 31.87 -1.86
CA ALA A 582 -15.34 31.55 -0.94
C ALA A 582 -15.93 30.80 0.26
N GLY A 583 -16.66 31.44 1.17
CA GLY A 583 -17.61 30.74 2.03
C GLY A 583 -17.74 31.34 3.42
N GLU A 584 -17.31 30.62 4.45
CA GLU A 584 -17.22 31.15 5.80
C GLU A 584 -15.73 31.37 6.14
N ASN A 585 -15.43 32.32 7.04
CA ASN A 585 -14.10 32.76 7.46
C ASN A 585 -13.44 33.81 6.53
N ASP A 586 -12.21 34.24 6.85
CA ASP A 586 -11.59 35.41 6.24
C ASP A 586 -10.88 35.01 4.93
N ASP A 587 -11.55 35.24 3.79
CA ASP A 587 -11.11 34.74 2.50
C ASP A 587 -10.30 35.74 1.67
N VAL A 588 -9.44 35.22 0.78
CA VAL A 588 -8.67 36.02 -0.19
C VAL A 588 -8.99 35.63 -1.63
N ILE A 589 -9.70 36.51 -2.35
CA ILE A 589 -10.04 36.33 -3.76
C ILE A 589 -9.27 37.32 -4.63
N LYS A 590 -8.33 36.83 -5.45
CA LYS A 590 -7.58 37.68 -6.38
C LYS A 590 -8.12 37.53 -7.80
N LEU A 591 -8.55 38.63 -8.39
CA LEU A 591 -9.23 38.65 -9.68
C LEU A 591 -8.34 39.17 -10.80
N GLY A 592 -8.30 38.42 -11.90
CA GLY A 592 -7.67 38.79 -13.16
C GLY A 592 -8.57 39.65 -14.05
N ASP A 593 -8.51 39.42 -15.36
CA ASP A 593 -9.31 40.18 -16.33
C ASP A 593 -10.75 39.66 -16.39
N ILE A 594 -11.68 40.39 -15.78
CA ILE A 594 -13.11 40.12 -15.92
C ILE A 594 -13.58 40.65 -17.28
N SER A 595 -13.64 39.74 -18.24
CA SER A 595 -13.95 40.09 -19.62
C SER A 595 -15.42 40.50 -19.76
N THR A 596 -15.65 41.38 -20.73
CA THR A 596 -16.95 42.02 -20.93
C THR A 596 -17.97 41.03 -21.50
N LEU A 597 -19.00 40.73 -20.71
CA LEU A 597 -20.05 39.77 -21.04
C LEU A 597 -21.12 40.42 -21.93
N SER A 598 -21.50 39.73 -23.00
CA SER A 598 -22.63 40.15 -23.85
C SER A 598 -23.99 39.63 -23.33
N THR A 599 -24.00 38.51 -22.60
CA THR A 599 -25.21 37.82 -22.13
C THR A 599 -25.03 36.90 -20.90
N GLY A 600 -23.80 36.49 -20.53
CA GLY A 600 -23.55 35.66 -19.35
C GLY A 600 -23.43 36.47 -18.06
N LYS A 601 -23.33 35.78 -16.91
CA LYS A 601 -23.16 36.36 -15.58
C LYS A 601 -21.90 35.78 -14.93
N THR A 602 -21.02 36.62 -14.42
CA THR A 602 -19.99 36.21 -13.46
C THR A 602 -20.44 36.67 -12.08
N GLU A 603 -20.45 35.78 -11.11
CA GLU A 603 -20.82 36.03 -9.73
C GLU A 603 -19.67 35.60 -8.84
N ILE A 604 -19.13 36.55 -8.09
CA ILE A 604 -18.13 36.35 -7.05
C ILE A 604 -18.78 36.73 -5.73
N ASP A 605 -18.76 35.81 -4.77
CA ASP A 605 -19.33 35.96 -3.44
C ASP A 605 -18.24 35.54 -2.44
N ALA A 606 -17.76 36.47 -1.61
CA ALA A 606 -16.73 36.14 -0.63
C ALA A 606 -17.34 35.43 0.58
N GLY A 607 -18.54 35.84 1.01
CA GLY A 607 -19.34 35.06 1.95
C GLY A 607 -19.36 35.69 3.32
N ALA A 608 -19.08 34.95 4.39
CA ALA A 608 -19.10 35.45 5.75
C ALA A 608 -17.68 35.50 6.33
N GLY A 609 -17.22 36.66 6.79
CA GLY A 609 -15.85 36.86 7.21
C GLY A 609 -15.39 38.28 6.94
N ASP A 610 -14.19 38.65 7.37
CA ASP A 610 -13.56 39.91 6.99
C ASP A 610 -12.72 39.70 5.70
N ASP A 611 -13.40 39.65 4.56
CA ASP A 611 -12.79 39.16 3.31
C ASP A 611 -11.91 40.19 2.59
N VAL A 612 -10.99 39.69 1.76
CA VAL A 612 -10.10 40.48 0.90
C VAL A 612 -10.30 40.12 -0.57
N ILE A 613 -10.83 41.07 -1.34
CA ILE A 613 -10.99 40.93 -2.79
C ILE A 613 -9.99 41.84 -3.51
N VAL A 614 -9.10 41.26 -4.31
CA VAL A 614 -8.04 42.00 -5.02
C VAL A 614 -8.39 42.16 -6.50
N LEU A 615 -8.44 43.40 -7.00
CA LEU A 615 -8.59 43.71 -8.42
C LEU A 615 -7.27 44.11 -9.06
N THR A 616 -6.92 43.46 -10.16
CA THR A 616 -5.69 43.74 -10.95
C THR A 616 -5.96 44.45 -12.29
N LYS A 617 -7.24 44.69 -12.61
CA LYS A 617 -7.73 45.30 -13.87
C LYS A 617 -8.92 46.22 -13.60
N ASP A 618 -9.12 47.21 -14.47
CA ASP A 618 -10.23 48.17 -14.39
C ASP A 618 -11.59 47.50 -14.20
N TYR A 619 -12.38 48.02 -13.26
CA TYR A 619 -13.79 47.67 -13.09
C TYR A 619 -14.64 48.93 -13.32
N ASP A 620 -15.32 49.04 -14.45
CA ASP A 620 -16.08 50.22 -14.86
C ASP A 620 -17.40 49.86 -15.56
N SER A 621 -18.38 49.51 -14.73
CA SER A 621 -19.78 49.20 -15.12
C SER A 621 -20.49 50.36 -15.85
N GLY A 622 -19.95 51.58 -15.82
CA GLY A 622 -20.47 52.71 -16.60
C GLY A 622 -20.23 52.60 -18.10
N LYS A 623 -19.33 51.72 -18.56
CA LYS A 623 -18.98 51.55 -19.99
C LYS A 623 -20.00 50.72 -20.79
N GLY A 624 -21.05 50.20 -20.16
CA GLY A 624 -22.07 49.36 -20.82
C GLY A 624 -21.54 47.97 -21.20
N LEU A 625 -20.55 47.51 -20.45
CA LEU A 625 -19.87 46.23 -20.57
C LEU A 625 -20.16 45.50 -19.27
N ASN A 626 -20.81 44.33 -19.28
CA ASN A 626 -21.05 43.60 -18.04
C ASN A 626 -19.73 42.98 -17.53
N GLN A 627 -19.20 43.50 -16.42
CA GLN A 627 -17.96 43.06 -15.76
C GLN A 627 -18.22 42.18 -14.52
N GLY A 628 -19.40 41.58 -14.42
CA GLY A 628 -19.75 40.67 -13.35
C GLY A 628 -20.18 41.36 -12.05
N TYR A 629 -20.77 40.56 -11.17
CA TYR A 629 -21.20 40.94 -9.84
C TYR A 629 -20.21 40.41 -8.80
N ILE A 630 -19.77 41.29 -7.91
CA ILE A 630 -18.83 41.02 -6.82
C ILE A 630 -19.52 41.41 -5.51
N ASN A 631 -19.56 40.48 -4.58
CA ASN A 631 -20.11 40.65 -3.24
C ASN A 631 -19.02 40.31 -2.22
N GLY A 632 -18.76 41.18 -1.25
CA GLY A 632 -17.97 40.82 -0.05
C GLY A 632 -18.81 39.84 0.76
N GLY A 633 -19.74 40.36 1.54
CA GLY A 633 -20.84 39.57 2.10
C GLY A 633 -21.15 40.01 3.51
N ASP A 634 -21.13 39.08 4.45
CA ASP A 634 -21.34 39.36 5.87
C ASP A 634 -20.00 39.57 6.57
N GLY A 635 -19.69 40.80 6.97
CA GLY A 635 -18.46 41.08 7.73
C GLY A 635 -17.92 42.46 7.44
N SER A 636 -16.60 42.65 7.60
CA SER A 636 -15.92 43.91 7.28
C SER A 636 -14.98 43.72 6.09
N ASP A 637 -15.55 43.73 4.90
CA ASP A 637 -14.86 43.35 3.67
C ASP A 637 -13.99 44.46 3.09
N THR A 638 -12.89 44.05 2.47
CA THR A 638 -11.88 44.94 1.90
C THR A 638 -11.67 44.67 0.41
N LEU A 639 -11.95 45.67 -0.41
CA LEU A 639 -11.58 45.69 -1.83
C LEU A 639 -10.18 46.30 -1.99
N VAL A 640 -9.21 45.49 -2.39
CA VAL A 640 -7.83 45.92 -2.66
C VAL A 640 -7.66 46.22 -4.14
N LEU A 641 -7.02 47.35 -4.44
CA LEU A 641 -6.66 47.72 -5.81
C LEU A 641 -5.17 47.49 -6.03
N SER A 642 -4.79 46.87 -7.16
CA SER A 642 -3.38 46.64 -7.51
C SER A 642 -3.06 47.12 -8.92
N GLY A 643 -1.95 47.86 -9.05
CA GLY A 643 -1.47 48.42 -10.33
C GLY A 643 -2.18 49.72 -10.74
N ASN A 644 -2.07 50.10 -12.01
CA ASN A 644 -2.75 51.29 -12.56
C ASN A 644 -4.19 50.92 -12.92
N ILE A 645 -5.12 51.21 -12.03
CA ILE A 645 -6.50 50.72 -12.10
C ILE A 645 -7.50 51.82 -11.78
N THR A 646 -8.60 51.84 -12.52
CA THR A 646 -9.80 52.61 -12.18
C THR A 646 -10.95 51.67 -11.82
N VAL A 647 -11.53 51.87 -10.65
CA VAL A 647 -12.74 51.19 -10.20
C VAL A 647 -13.89 52.19 -10.07
N ARG A 648 -14.99 51.95 -10.79
CA ARG A 648 -16.26 52.64 -10.64
C ARG A 648 -17.23 51.74 -9.88
N LEU A 649 -17.54 52.14 -8.66
CA LEU A 649 -18.61 51.54 -7.87
C LEU A 649 -19.94 51.87 -8.55
N THR A 650 -20.80 50.88 -8.73
CA THR A 650 -22.15 51.08 -9.26
C THR A 650 -23.14 50.29 -8.44
N SER A 651 -24.02 51.02 -7.78
CA SER A 651 -25.26 50.53 -7.21
C SER A 651 -26.41 50.89 -8.16
N GLY A 652 -27.28 49.93 -8.52
CA GLY A 652 -28.42 50.26 -9.38
C GLY A 652 -29.10 49.11 -10.11
N LYS A 653 -29.68 49.45 -11.27
CA LYS A 653 -30.67 48.66 -12.02
C LYS A 653 -30.19 47.25 -12.46
N TYR A 654 -28.89 47.00 -12.44
CA TYR A 654 -28.27 45.75 -12.88
C TYR A 654 -27.55 45.00 -11.76
N LEU A 655 -27.76 45.33 -10.46
CA LEU A 655 -27.06 44.66 -9.35
C LEU A 655 -27.19 43.13 -9.33
N SER A 656 -28.23 42.56 -9.95
CA SER A 656 -28.33 41.10 -10.09
C SER A 656 -27.42 40.50 -11.18
N GLU A 657 -26.74 41.34 -11.97
CA GLU A 657 -25.97 40.98 -13.16
C GLU A 657 -24.56 41.61 -13.17
N GLU A 658 -24.40 42.80 -12.59
CA GLU A 658 -23.17 43.58 -12.52
C GLU A 658 -23.19 44.57 -11.32
N GLY A 659 -22.08 44.64 -10.59
CA GLY A 659 -21.88 45.61 -9.50
C GLY A 659 -20.85 45.13 -8.48
N ILE A 660 -20.51 46.03 -7.55
CA ILE A 660 -19.75 45.70 -6.34
C ILE A 660 -20.63 46.08 -5.15
N THR A 661 -20.83 45.15 -4.22
CA THR A 661 -21.64 45.32 -3.00
C THR A 661 -20.98 44.66 -1.80
N ASN A 662 -21.48 45.03 -0.62
CA ASN A 662 -21.03 44.60 0.70
C ASN A 662 -19.52 44.76 0.83
N ILE A 663 -19.06 46.00 0.72
CA ILE A 663 -17.67 46.39 0.93
C ILE A 663 -17.64 47.57 1.90
N GLU A 664 -16.87 47.43 2.98
CA GLU A 664 -16.70 48.46 4.02
C GLU A 664 -15.43 49.28 3.78
N LYS A 665 -14.42 48.68 3.16
CA LYS A 665 -13.09 49.26 2.96
C LYS A 665 -12.62 49.10 1.51
N ILE A 666 -12.01 50.16 0.98
CA ILE A 666 -11.22 50.09 -0.25
C ILE A 666 -9.79 50.46 0.13
N ASP A 667 -8.85 49.59 -0.21
CA ASP A 667 -7.44 49.75 0.13
C ASP A 667 -6.58 49.89 -1.13
N MET A 668 -5.92 51.05 -1.24
CA MET A 668 -4.97 51.39 -2.31
C MET A 668 -3.51 51.43 -1.81
N THR A 669 -3.24 50.93 -0.60
CA THR A 669 -1.89 50.97 0.01
C THR A 669 -1.12 49.67 -0.20
N THR A 670 -1.83 48.55 -0.35
CA THR A 670 -1.27 47.20 -0.57
C THR A 670 -1.36 46.73 -2.04
N GLY A 671 -0.97 45.49 -2.33
CA GLY A 671 -0.99 44.91 -3.68
C GLY A 671 0.18 45.33 -4.59
N LYS A 672 1.17 46.07 -4.07
CA LYS A 672 2.39 46.45 -4.80
C LYS A 672 3.30 45.24 -5.10
N ASP A 673 3.16 44.15 -4.37
CA ASP A 673 3.83 42.88 -4.63
C ASP A 673 3.32 42.21 -5.92
N LEU A 674 2.04 42.39 -6.27
CA LEU A 674 1.48 41.93 -7.54
C LEU A 674 1.90 42.84 -8.72
N MET A 675 2.13 44.14 -8.48
CA MET A 675 2.70 45.10 -9.44
C MET A 675 3.56 46.18 -8.75
N PRO A 676 4.91 46.14 -8.86
CA PRO A 676 5.83 46.92 -8.02
C PRO A 676 6.01 48.41 -8.35
N GLU A 677 5.23 48.99 -9.27
CA GLU A 677 5.30 50.42 -9.57
C GLU A 677 4.26 51.20 -8.74
N ASP A 678 4.60 52.41 -8.26
CA ASP A 678 3.67 53.38 -7.64
C ASP A 678 2.68 53.91 -8.70
N ALA A 679 1.83 53.01 -9.16
CA ALA A 679 0.86 53.24 -10.21
C ALA A 679 -0.38 53.91 -9.60
N PRO A 680 -0.88 55.00 -10.22
CA PRO A 680 -2.00 55.73 -9.67
C PRO A 680 -3.27 54.87 -9.71
N GLN A 681 -3.99 54.83 -8.60
CA GLN A 681 -5.25 54.13 -8.48
C GLN A 681 -6.40 55.13 -8.38
N THR A 682 -7.58 54.78 -8.89
CA THR A 682 -8.72 55.69 -8.91
C THR A 682 -10.00 54.97 -8.53
N VAL A 683 -10.65 55.45 -7.47
CA VAL A 683 -12.00 55.03 -7.08
C VAL A 683 -12.99 56.10 -7.54
N LYS A 684 -14.05 55.68 -8.23
CA LYS A 684 -15.17 56.51 -8.65
C LYS A 684 -16.44 56.01 -7.96
N LEU A 685 -17.17 56.93 -7.33
CA LEU A 685 -18.40 56.60 -6.63
C LEU A 685 -19.36 57.78 -6.61
N SER A 686 -20.64 57.49 -6.40
CA SER A 686 -21.68 58.47 -6.15
C SER A 686 -22.31 58.26 -4.77
N VAL A 687 -23.15 59.21 -4.35
CA VAL A 687 -23.95 59.09 -3.13
C VAL A 687 -24.82 57.84 -3.13
N SER A 688 -25.37 57.46 -4.29
CA SER A 688 -26.18 56.25 -4.42
C SER A 688 -25.34 55.00 -4.16
N ASP A 689 -24.12 54.97 -4.69
CA ASP A 689 -23.20 53.83 -4.58
C ASP A 689 -22.87 53.54 -3.13
N VAL A 690 -22.55 54.56 -2.35
CA VAL A 690 -22.26 54.39 -0.92
C VAL A 690 -23.50 53.92 -0.13
N ILE A 691 -24.70 54.42 -0.46
CA ILE A 691 -25.94 53.97 0.20
C ILE A 691 -26.26 52.52 -0.14
N GLY A 692 -26.00 52.11 -1.37
CA GLY A 692 -26.24 50.75 -1.84
C GLY A 692 -25.07 49.78 -1.59
N MET A 693 -23.93 50.28 -1.10
CA MET A 693 -22.73 49.47 -0.92
C MET A 693 -22.86 48.52 0.25
N ASN A 694 -23.29 49.00 1.41
CA ASN A 694 -23.39 48.20 2.62
C ASN A 694 -24.49 48.75 3.55
N GLU A 695 -24.91 47.96 4.54
CA GLU A 695 -25.99 48.33 5.47
C GLU A 695 -25.68 49.61 6.27
N SER A 696 -24.40 49.87 6.55
CA SER A 696 -23.95 51.02 7.32
C SER A 696 -23.92 52.32 6.51
N THR A 697 -24.03 52.23 5.18
CA THR A 697 -23.88 53.35 4.23
C THR A 697 -22.56 54.12 4.42
N THR A 698 -21.52 53.42 4.88
CA THR A 698 -20.21 53.99 5.24
C THR A 698 -19.09 53.26 4.51
N LEU A 699 -18.12 54.00 3.97
CA LEU A 699 -16.98 53.46 3.26
C LEU A 699 -15.67 54.10 3.74
N TYR A 700 -14.64 53.29 3.93
CA TYR A 700 -13.27 53.75 4.20
C TYR A 700 -12.40 53.57 2.96
N ILE A 701 -11.63 54.58 2.59
CA ILE A 701 -10.73 54.53 1.42
C ILE A 701 -9.33 54.95 1.85
N SER A 702 -8.42 53.98 1.89
CA SER A 702 -6.98 54.15 2.19
C SER A 702 -6.20 54.35 0.89
N GLY A 703 -5.12 55.15 0.90
CA GLY A 703 -4.23 55.31 -0.27
C GLY A 703 -3.15 56.35 -0.07
N ASP A 704 -2.36 56.61 -1.11
CA ASP A 704 -1.25 57.56 -1.08
C ASP A 704 -1.49 58.81 -1.96
N ALA A 705 -0.45 59.65 -2.08
CA ALA A 705 -0.56 60.92 -2.81
C ALA A 705 -0.70 60.76 -4.34
N SER A 706 -0.50 59.55 -4.88
CA SER A 706 -0.66 59.24 -6.30
C SER A 706 -2.11 58.86 -6.66
N ASP A 707 -2.91 58.49 -5.66
CA ASP A 707 -4.27 57.97 -5.83
C ASP A 707 -5.33 59.07 -5.92
N LYS A 708 -6.52 58.67 -6.36
CA LYS A 708 -7.67 59.57 -6.55
C LYS A 708 -8.99 58.96 -6.10
N VAL A 709 -9.86 59.83 -5.60
CA VAL A 709 -11.26 59.51 -5.31
C VAL A 709 -12.16 60.54 -5.99
N ASP A 710 -12.99 60.10 -6.93
CA ASP A 710 -14.00 60.91 -7.63
C ASP A 710 -15.36 60.66 -6.97
N LEU A 711 -15.84 61.65 -6.21
CA LEU A 711 -17.06 61.55 -5.41
C LEU A 711 -18.36 61.83 -6.20
N GLY A 712 -18.24 62.24 -7.47
CA GLY A 712 -19.36 62.39 -8.40
C GLY A 712 -19.44 61.28 -9.44
N SER A 713 -18.40 60.45 -9.54
CA SER A 713 -18.21 59.47 -10.60
C SER A 713 -18.35 60.09 -12.01
N ASP A 714 -18.02 61.37 -12.16
CA ASP A 714 -18.26 62.16 -13.37
C ASP A 714 -17.00 62.80 -13.98
N ASP A 715 -15.83 62.50 -13.42
CA ASP A 715 -14.52 63.04 -13.82
C ASP A 715 -14.44 64.58 -13.72
N THR A 716 -15.35 65.21 -12.97
CA THR A 716 -15.33 66.65 -12.72
C THR A 716 -14.68 66.97 -11.37
N LYS A 717 -14.55 68.27 -11.03
CA LYS A 717 -14.05 68.72 -9.72
C LYS A 717 -15.18 68.94 -8.71
N SER A 718 -16.28 68.21 -8.87
CA SER A 718 -17.48 68.31 -8.07
C SER A 718 -17.53 67.16 -7.08
N LEU A 719 -17.80 67.43 -5.81
CA LEU A 719 -17.95 66.40 -4.78
C LEU A 719 -19.24 65.58 -4.92
N GLY A 720 -19.91 65.57 -6.07
CA GLY A 720 -21.03 64.64 -6.36
C GLY A 720 -22.25 64.64 -5.41
N GLY A 721 -22.44 65.68 -4.60
CA GLY A 721 -23.48 65.72 -3.56
C GLY A 721 -22.98 65.44 -2.15
N PHE A 722 -21.70 65.13 -1.98
CA PHE A 722 -21.01 65.09 -0.71
C PHE A 722 -20.54 66.49 -0.27
N THR A 723 -20.41 66.66 1.04
CA THR A 723 -19.79 67.83 1.68
C THR A 723 -18.65 67.36 2.58
N LYS A 724 -17.47 67.97 2.41
CA LYS A 724 -16.33 67.73 3.29
C LYS A 724 -16.66 68.20 4.72
N GLN A 725 -16.48 67.32 5.69
CA GLN A 725 -16.69 67.61 7.11
C GLN A 725 -15.36 67.93 7.79
N ALA A 726 -15.44 68.54 8.98
CA ALA A 726 -14.26 68.77 9.83
C ALA A 726 -13.88 67.55 10.68
N GLN A 727 -14.68 66.48 10.63
CA GLN A 727 -14.46 65.25 11.39
C GLN A 727 -13.37 64.41 10.72
N THR A 728 -12.44 63.94 11.55
CA THR A 728 -11.42 62.96 11.17
C THR A 728 -11.44 61.76 12.11
N THR A 729 -10.91 60.64 11.65
CA THR A 729 -10.67 59.42 12.46
C THR A 729 -9.35 58.79 12.05
N THR A 730 -8.80 57.89 12.87
CA THR A 730 -7.63 57.09 12.51
C THR A 730 -7.99 55.61 12.46
N SER A 731 -7.36 54.87 11.57
CA SER A 731 -7.45 53.41 11.45
C SER A 731 -6.17 52.88 10.79
N LEU A 732 -5.88 51.60 10.98
CA LEU A 732 -4.86 50.90 10.20
C LEU A 732 -5.42 50.61 8.80
N ALA A 733 -4.59 50.84 7.78
CA ALA A 733 -4.79 50.28 6.44
C ALA A 733 -4.21 48.86 6.38
N LEU A 734 -4.45 48.16 5.26
CA LEU A 734 -4.03 46.77 5.10
C LEU A 734 -2.50 46.62 5.03
N ASP A 735 -1.76 47.69 4.71
CA ASP A 735 -0.29 47.74 4.76
C ASP A 735 0.29 47.79 6.18
N GLY A 736 -0.59 47.82 7.20
CA GLY A 736 -0.23 47.87 8.60
C GLY A 736 0.17 49.25 9.10
N THR A 737 0.02 50.31 8.30
CA THR A 737 0.31 51.68 8.71
C THR A 737 -0.95 52.41 9.19
N GLU A 738 -0.79 53.35 10.13
CA GLU A 738 -1.91 54.14 10.65
C GLU A 738 -2.16 55.35 9.75
N HIS A 739 -3.40 55.46 9.26
CA HIS A 739 -3.85 56.55 8.41
C HIS A 739 -4.86 57.43 9.14
N THR A 740 -4.89 58.72 8.78
CA THR A 740 -5.92 59.67 9.22
C THR A 740 -6.89 59.87 8.07
N TYR A 741 -8.19 59.72 8.33
CA TYR A 741 -9.23 59.82 7.32
C TYR A 741 -10.11 61.03 7.59
N THR A 742 -10.39 61.83 6.56
CA THR A 742 -11.36 62.92 6.59
C THR A 742 -12.74 62.46 6.09
N LEU A 743 -13.80 62.80 6.82
CA LEU A 743 -15.19 62.46 6.45
C LEU A 743 -15.75 63.37 5.35
N TYR A 744 -16.38 62.76 4.36
CA TYR A 744 -17.24 63.37 3.36
C TYR A 744 -18.65 62.76 3.50
N SER A 745 -19.67 63.59 3.69
CA SER A 745 -21.04 63.11 3.96
C SER A 745 -22.09 63.74 3.05
N SER A 746 -23.19 63.04 2.79
CA SER A 746 -24.34 63.55 2.03
C SER A 746 -25.56 63.82 2.92
N ASP A 747 -26.51 64.62 2.42
CA ASP A 747 -27.80 64.86 3.10
C ASP A 747 -28.68 63.60 3.16
N SER A 748 -28.42 62.61 2.31
CA SER A 748 -29.13 61.34 2.25
C SER A 748 -28.54 60.25 3.16
N GLY A 749 -27.46 60.56 3.89
CA GLY A 749 -26.88 59.68 4.91
C GLY A 749 -25.60 58.95 4.52
N ALA A 750 -25.14 59.05 3.26
CA ALA A 750 -23.89 58.43 2.82
C ALA A 750 -22.67 59.02 3.54
N GLN A 751 -21.73 58.17 3.95
CA GLN A 751 -20.48 58.57 4.62
C GLN A 751 -19.27 57.93 3.94
N VAL A 752 -18.25 58.73 3.62
CA VAL A 752 -16.98 58.25 3.07
C VAL A 752 -15.82 58.86 3.84
N TYR A 753 -15.01 58.00 4.44
CA TYR A 753 -13.78 58.37 5.14
C TYR A 753 -12.60 58.18 4.18
N ILE A 754 -12.02 59.29 3.71
CA ILE A 754 -10.92 59.27 2.73
C ILE A 754 -9.63 59.65 3.41
N ASP A 755 -8.58 58.89 3.15
CA ASP A 755 -7.22 59.13 3.61
C ASP A 755 -6.71 60.56 3.34
N ASP A 756 -6.14 61.18 4.37
CA ASP A 756 -5.55 62.51 4.31
C ASP A 756 -4.37 62.59 3.33
N ASN A 757 -3.67 61.50 3.03
CA ASN A 757 -2.62 61.48 2.02
C ASN A 757 -3.19 61.78 0.61
N ILE A 758 -4.36 61.22 0.29
CA ILE A 758 -5.10 61.50 -0.95
C ILE A 758 -5.67 62.93 -0.91
N VAL A 759 -6.30 63.30 0.21
CA VAL A 759 -6.97 64.60 0.38
C VAL A 759 -5.96 65.75 0.24
N ASN A 760 -4.81 65.67 0.90
CA ASN A 760 -3.80 66.72 0.92
C ASN A 760 -3.09 66.87 -0.43
N ALA A 761 -3.08 65.81 -1.26
CA ALA A 761 -2.59 65.84 -2.63
C ALA A 761 -3.58 66.50 -3.62
N ASN A 762 -4.79 66.88 -3.17
CA ASN A 762 -5.93 67.23 -4.03
C ASN A 762 -6.38 66.05 -4.93
N GLY A 763 -6.24 64.82 -4.45
CA GLY A 763 -6.68 63.60 -5.13
C GLY A 763 -8.19 63.36 -5.06
N VAL A 764 -8.89 64.06 -4.15
CA VAL A 764 -10.37 64.06 -4.10
C VAL A 764 -10.90 65.08 -5.09
N ILE A 765 -11.66 64.62 -6.09
CA ILE A 765 -12.21 65.45 -7.16
C ILE A 765 -13.74 65.44 -7.18
#